data_AF-A0A9E4BA89-F1
#
_entry.id   AF-A0A9E4BA89-F1
#
_cell.length_a   1.000
_cell.length_b   1.000
_cell.length_c   1.000
_cell.angle_alpha   90.00
_cell.angle_beta   90.00
_cell.angle_gamma   90.00
#
_symmetry.space_group_name_H-M   'P 1'
#
loop_
_entity.id
_entity.type
_entity.pdbx_description
1 polymer ?
#
loop_
_entity_poly.entity_id
_entity_poly.type
_entity_poly.pdbx_seq_one_letter_code
_entity_poly.pdbx_strand_id
1 'polypeptide(L)'
;MKAIRKAKIVNPLALCLLATAALPGAGQEPAEELDEQEPATASGGIEEVIVTVERREQNLQDLGVTAYNFEGEDLKMQGVQDVTDLSELAPGLEIGNKGGNVEVWIRGVGSSNNTELGDPAAATHLDGVYLPRTAGIGSAFFDIGRVEVNVGPQGTLRGRNATAGSVNIIPWRPGLGRRELALEIEGGDYNQRVYRGVVNIPVADNAAFRVAGYSLEHDSYYNDVGPLGLETAEAADNNGYRIQFLIDATERLSILISGDSVHEQGTGWTGTNYANPLGNDVRPEDIDDPRDVYARAFTPRLDTTHWGAKIEVTYDFDLATLEYTASRRDLLYNYDAATPLSPDWLGVADELQPVDEVFDNWSRFQFITDSVSWVQELRFFGDTGPWSWTGGLFWFDENQYTFLASAGDRGLFFQGTEFNQPDTDSNSTSVYGDFTYHLDDVTRLTFGLRFTAEEKSRVGINARYAFALGGRGFSCCGGVRLGTEGFRFAARDRTIFEPDANGDGTVSDEEYLAFYYDGIAQFGARDNVEAVFANGTYGGGAAQEDKVPCVDTLNQDDFYCPPDGLFSFVAIINPNSSITPQFGEMENNFLDWRVRVERDIGGALGYFMISTGHKSGGFNDTFTGETGLPVAPTYDEEQVVVYEAGWKSDFDIGTVPARFNASAFYYDYTDQVFTSLLSVEQALNFSAGGVSLVDPTDTGAGSLVVSFSYNAADSEIYGVQLDGGFQLPMGFNVNWTALWLEASIQKALPIQDFRFQADVAPDEAVFRSIDGRRLPHTPKYQLNASISQAIAIPWGIVDYVVSIGWRDDQFRTIFNSMDFMYPDNPRLRLNDKVEGFVSVDAGVGFSHNNGRMRVEGFVSNVTGDVHEAAQIITQPSTSGRRPGELPVRRPVGQDGPWTWLQNMARRLSDGARPGASATHPGSPADRDSRGATIREVAERAGVSIKTVSRVVNNEPNVRPQTREKVLAAVAELDYEPHPAARGLAGRRTFSIGLLYENPHEFSYIQRLLEGAHSACQTTGHVLLLRPCTEGVTPLLVRQFARQTRVDGLLLTAPIADREDITSMLVDSGIGFAQISPREPNPAWPSVCPDDEQAGRALTDHVLSQGHRRIGFITGHPQHGASDKRLAGHLGSLLEHGV
;
A
#
# COMPACT_ATOMS: atom_id res chain seq x y z
N MET A 1 0.00 -21.34 -33.31
CA MET A 1 -0.71 -21.76 -32.09
C MET A 1 -1.76 -20.72 -31.69
N LYS A 2 -2.97 -20.80 -32.24
CA LYS A 2 -4.16 -19.98 -31.88
C LYS A 2 -5.42 -20.82 -32.09
N ALA A 3 -5.67 -21.83 -31.23
CA ALA A 3 -6.85 -22.72 -31.33
C ALA A 3 -7.10 -23.64 -30.10
N ILE A 4 -6.95 -23.17 -28.86
CA ILE A 4 -7.46 -23.89 -27.66
C ILE A 4 -8.13 -22.90 -26.69
N ARG A 5 -9.19 -22.24 -27.15
CA ARG A 5 -10.15 -21.49 -26.31
C ARG A 5 -11.56 -21.71 -26.86
N LYS A 6 -12.17 -22.85 -26.48
CA LYS A 6 -13.63 -23.17 -26.52
C LYS A 6 -13.85 -24.66 -26.21
N ALA A 7 -13.79 -25.01 -24.93
CA ALA A 7 -14.49 -26.18 -24.40
C ALA A 7 -15.50 -25.65 -23.37
N LYS A 8 -16.79 -25.95 -23.57
CA LYS A 8 -17.80 -25.61 -22.56
C LYS A 8 -17.63 -26.58 -21.40
N ILE A 9 -17.50 -26.04 -20.19
CA ILE A 9 -17.56 -26.83 -18.95
C ILE A 9 -18.94 -27.49 -18.90
N VAL A 10 -18.96 -28.81 -18.82
CA VAL A 10 -20.17 -29.60 -18.57
C VAL A 10 -20.00 -30.23 -17.20
N ASN A 11 -20.79 -29.72 -16.25
CA ASN A 11 -21.10 -30.23 -14.91
C ASN A 11 -20.36 -31.55 -14.50
N PRO A 12 -19.39 -31.50 -13.56
CA PRO A 12 -18.58 -32.66 -13.19
C PRO A 12 -19.27 -33.66 -12.24
N LEU A 13 -20.51 -33.40 -11.78
CA LEU A 13 -21.23 -34.26 -10.80
C LEU A 13 -21.54 -35.70 -11.27
N ALA A 14 -21.13 -36.09 -12.48
CA ALA A 14 -21.57 -37.33 -13.14
C ALA A 14 -20.50 -38.46 -13.22
N LEU A 15 -19.27 -38.27 -12.73
CA LEU A 15 -18.17 -39.25 -12.95
C LEU A 15 -17.75 -40.11 -11.74
N CYS A 16 -18.33 -39.93 -10.55
CA CYS A 16 -18.01 -40.74 -9.36
C CYS A 16 -19.00 -41.89 -9.06
N LEU A 17 -19.97 -42.15 -9.93
CA LEU A 17 -21.05 -43.13 -9.70
C LEU A 17 -21.16 -44.15 -10.85
N LEU A 18 -20.19 -45.08 -10.97
CA LEU A 18 -20.35 -46.35 -11.70
C LEU A 18 -19.17 -47.34 -11.51
N ALA A 19 -19.02 -47.92 -10.31
CA ALA A 19 -18.10 -49.03 -10.08
C ALA A 19 -18.54 -49.99 -8.94
N THR A 20 -19.69 -50.65 -9.08
CA THR A 20 -20.04 -51.80 -8.22
C THR A 20 -20.66 -52.97 -9.01
N ALA A 21 -20.34 -54.19 -8.57
CA ALA A 21 -20.74 -55.52 -9.09
C ALA A 21 -20.12 -55.93 -10.47
N ALA A 22 -19.59 -57.15 -10.67
CA ALA A 22 -19.58 -58.32 -9.78
C ALA A 22 -18.57 -59.45 -10.17
N LEU A 23 -18.02 -60.10 -9.12
CA LEU A 23 -17.75 -61.56 -8.98
C LEU A 23 -16.52 -62.20 -9.69
N PRO A 24 -16.08 -63.43 -9.32
CA PRO A 24 -15.45 -63.76 -8.02
C PRO A 24 -14.18 -64.64 -8.17
N GLY A 25 -13.36 -64.75 -7.11
CA GLY A 25 -12.22 -65.68 -7.11
C GLY A 25 -11.62 -65.89 -5.72
N ALA A 26 -12.08 -66.92 -5.01
CA ALA A 26 -11.58 -67.25 -3.68
C ALA A 26 -10.24 -68.00 -3.75
N GLY A 27 -9.24 -67.49 -3.03
CA GLY A 27 -8.05 -68.23 -2.60
C GLY A 27 -7.80 -67.91 -1.13
N GLN A 28 -8.12 -68.85 -0.24
CA GLN A 28 -7.83 -68.71 1.19
C GLN A 28 -6.41 -69.24 1.46
N GLU A 29 -5.52 -68.38 1.91
CA GLU A 29 -4.40 -68.75 2.79
C GLU A 29 -4.42 -67.81 4.02
N PRO A 30 -3.82 -68.19 5.16
CA PRO A 30 -4.22 -67.67 6.45
C PRO A 30 -3.82 -66.20 6.66
N ALA A 31 -4.61 -65.49 7.46
CA ALA A 31 -4.15 -64.26 8.08
C ALA A 31 -3.05 -64.63 9.10
N GLU A 32 -1.82 -64.23 8.83
CA GLU A 32 -0.85 -64.01 9.91
C GLU A 32 -1.31 -62.80 10.73
N GLU A 33 -1.04 -62.85 12.03
CA GLU A 33 -1.49 -61.86 13.00
C GLU A 33 -0.90 -60.49 12.64
N LEU A 34 -1.78 -59.52 12.38
CA LEU A 34 -1.39 -58.11 12.44
C LEU A 34 -1.05 -57.84 13.91
N ASP A 35 0.22 -57.53 14.19
CA ASP A 35 0.65 -57.10 15.52
C ASP A 35 -0.29 -55.98 16.00
N GLU A 36 -0.85 -56.17 17.20
CA GLU A 36 -1.57 -55.12 17.91
C GLU A 36 -0.58 -54.00 18.22
N GLN A 37 -0.51 -52.98 17.35
CA GLN A 37 0.00 -51.68 17.76
C GLN A 37 -0.90 -51.21 18.91
N GLU A 38 -0.35 -51.27 20.13
CA GLU A 38 -0.99 -50.72 21.32
C GLU A 38 -1.43 -49.28 21.01
N PRO A 39 -2.65 -48.87 21.40
CA PRO A 39 -3.05 -47.48 21.27
C PRO A 39 -2.03 -46.64 22.03
N ALA A 40 -1.42 -45.68 21.34
CA ALA A 40 -0.25 -44.94 21.80
C ALA A 40 -0.41 -44.53 23.28
N THR A 41 0.28 -45.25 24.16
CA THR A 41 0.30 -44.92 25.58
C THR A 41 0.96 -43.56 25.69
N ALA A 42 0.24 -42.57 26.18
CA ALA A 42 0.75 -41.22 26.41
C ALA A 42 2.10 -41.31 27.16
N SER A 43 3.19 -41.13 26.43
CA SER A 43 4.53 -41.08 26.96
C SER A 43 4.63 -39.81 27.80
N GLY A 44 4.89 -39.94 29.09
CA GLY A 44 4.93 -38.83 30.05
C GLY A 44 6.15 -37.93 29.88
N GLY A 45 6.24 -37.27 28.73
CA GLY A 45 7.24 -36.27 28.36
C GLY A 45 6.61 -35.25 27.41
N ILE A 46 7.25 -34.09 27.31
CA ILE A 46 6.81 -33.01 26.43
C ILE A 46 7.02 -33.43 24.98
N GLU A 47 6.05 -33.16 24.13
CA GLU A 47 6.10 -33.55 22.72
C GLU A 47 7.24 -32.85 21.97
N GLU A 48 7.90 -33.62 21.11
CA GLU A 48 8.95 -33.15 20.21
C GLU A 48 8.31 -32.42 19.04
N VAL A 49 8.61 -31.13 18.90
CA VAL A 49 8.04 -30.26 17.87
C VAL A 49 9.06 -30.16 16.73
N ILE A 50 8.76 -30.79 15.60
CA ILE A 50 9.64 -30.80 14.43
C ILE A 50 9.30 -29.64 13.49
N VAL A 51 10.33 -28.91 13.04
CA VAL A 51 10.22 -27.73 12.17
C VAL A 51 11.25 -27.77 11.04
N THR A 52 10.93 -27.14 9.90
CA THR A 52 11.80 -26.95 8.72
C THR A 52 12.27 -25.51 8.53
N VAL A 53 12.32 -24.73 9.62
CA VAL A 53 12.78 -23.32 9.66
C VAL A 53 14.04 -23.13 8.82
N GLU A 54 15.09 -23.92 9.11
CA GLU A 54 16.41 -23.82 8.48
C GLU A 54 16.59 -24.72 7.24
N ARG A 55 15.50 -25.05 6.53
CA ARG A 55 15.50 -25.96 5.37
C ARG A 55 15.99 -27.40 5.70
N ARG A 56 15.88 -27.81 6.96
CA ARG A 56 16.11 -29.18 7.47
C ARG A 56 15.09 -29.46 8.57
N GLU A 57 14.62 -30.70 8.70
CA GLU A 57 13.78 -31.12 9.83
C GLU A 57 14.61 -31.19 11.12
N GLN A 58 14.21 -30.43 12.14
CA GLN A 58 14.91 -30.31 13.43
C GLN A 58 13.90 -30.11 14.57
N ASN A 59 14.27 -30.50 15.80
CA ASN A 59 13.50 -30.18 17.00
C ASN A 59 13.58 -28.67 17.30
N LEU A 60 12.43 -28.03 17.54
CA LEU A 60 12.31 -26.61 17.84
C LEU A 60 13.06 -26.20 19.13
N GLN A 61 13.29 -27.12 20.07
CA GLN A 61 14.06 -26.87 21.29
C GLN A 61 15.57 -26.80 21.07
N ASP A 62 16.09 -27.53 20.07
CA ASP A 62 17.53 -27.57 19.73
C ASP A 62 17.95 -26.42 18.78
N LEU A 63 16.98 -25.64 18.30
CA LEU A 63 17.17 -24.58 17.31
C LEU A 63 17.19 -23.18 17.97
N GLY A 64 18.30 -22.46 17.87
CA GLY A 64 18.45 -21.10 18.39
C GLY A 64 17.79 -20.00 17.54
N VAL A 65 16.47 -20.02 17.39
CA VAL A 65 15.64 -18.96 16.81
C VAL A 65 14.20 -19.01 17.34
N THR A 66 13.50 -17.88 17.35
CA THR A 66 12.05 -17.85 17.62
C THR A 66 11.24 -18.33 16.41
N ALA A 67 10.37 -19.33 16.60
CA ALA A 67 9.41 -19.79 15.59
C ALA A 67 8.20 -20.45 16.24
N TYR A 68 7.06 -20.46 15.54
CA TYR A 68 5.84 -21.19 15.90
C TYR A 68 5.63 -22.37 14.94
N ASN A 69 5.02 -23.44 15.46
CA ASN A 69 4.56 -24.58 14.69
C ASN A 69 3.14 -24.94 15.11
N PHE A 70 2.26 -25.17 14.14
CA PHE A 70 0.87 -25.55 14.36
C PHE A 70 0.57 -26.83 13.58
N GLU A 71 0.25 -27.92 14.29
CA GLU A 71 -0.10 -29.20 13.66
C GLU A 71 -1.53 -29.14 13.07
N GLY A 72 -1.74 -29.84 11.95
CA GLY A 72 -2.98 -29.76 11.17
C GLY A 72 -4.25 -30.16 11.93
N GLU A 73 -4.15 -31.10 12.87
CA GLU A 73 -5.30 -31.53 13.69
C GLU A 73 -5.58 -30.56 14.86
N ASP A 74 -4.56 -29.88 15.40
CA ASP A 74 -4.75 -28.84 16.41
C ASP A 74 -5.45 -27.60 15.82
N LEU A 75 -5.06 -27.21 14.60
CA LEU A 75 -5.68 -26.13 13.83
C LEU A 75 -7.18 -26.38 13.64
N LYS A 76 -7.57 -27.60 13.22
CA LYS A 76 -8.99 -28.01 13.11
C LYS A 76 -9.73 -27.92 14.44
N MET A 77 -9.15 -28.45 15.52
CA MET A 77 -9.78 -28.42 16.85
C MET A 77 -9.97 -27.00 17.38
N GLN A 78 -9.12 -26.06 16.97
CA GLN A 78 -9.23 -24.63 17.31
C GLN A 78 -10.12 -23.84 16.34
N GLY A 79 -10.71 -24.49 15.33
CA GLY A 79 -11.59 -23.85 14.37
C GLY A 79 -10.88 -22.99 13.32
N VAL A 80 -9.56 -23.15 13.16
CA VAL A 80 -8.77 -22.45 12.13
C VAL A 80 -9.10 -23.01 10.76
N GLN A 81 -9.64 -22.15 9.89
CA GLN A 81 -10.06 -22.51 8.53
C GLN A 81 -9.11 -21.97 7.47
N ASP A 82 -8.43 -20.85 7.73
CA ASP A 82 -7.45 -20.27 6.82
C ASP A 82 -6.15 -19.79 7.47
N VAL A 83 -5.30 -19.12 6.68
CA VAL A 83 -4.00 -18.61 7.14
C VAL A 83 -4.12 -17.31 7.96
N THR A 84 -5.22 -16.57 7.83
CA THR A 84 -5.45 -15.29 8.52
C THR A 84 -5.81 -15.49 9.99
N ASP A 85 -6.57 -16.55 10.29
CA ASP A 85 -6.89 -17.06 11.64
C ASP A 85 -5.65 -17.31 12.51
N LEU A 86 -4.48 -17.59 11.92
CA LEU A 86 -3.22 -17.80 12.65
C LEU A 86 -2.80 -16.57 13.48
N SER A 87 -3.29 -15.38 13.11
CA SER A 87 -3.15 -14.15 13.90
C SER A 87 -3.72 -14.28 15.30
N GLU A 88 -4.76 -15.12 15.48
CA GLU A 88 -5.39 -15.39 16.77
C GLU A 88 -4.50 -16.26 17.67
N LEU A 89 -3.73 -17.18 17.07
CA LEU A 89 -2.90 -18.17 17.77
C LEU A 89 -1.45 -17.72 18.04
N ALA A 90 -0.86 -16.88 17.17
CA ALA A 90 0.54 -16.47 17.25
C ALA A 90 0.71 -15.01 17.71
N PRO A 91 1.17 -14.74 18.96
CA PRO A 91 1.50 -13.39 19.39
C PRO A 91 2.58 -12.74 18.52
N GLY A 92 2.32 -11.50 18.10
CA GLY A 92 3.20 -10.75 17.20
C GLY A 92 3.05 -11.10 15.72
N LEU A 93 2.08 -11.94 15.34
CA LEU A 93 1.65 -12.15 13.96
C LEU A 93 0.31 -11.41 13.74
N GLU A 94 0.21 -10.64 12.67
CA GLU A 94 -1.08 -10.13 12.17
C GLU A 94 -1.13 -10.36 10.66
N ILE A 95 -2.16 -11.06 10.20
CA ILE A 95 -2.41 -11.37 8.79
C ILE A 95 -3.79 -10.82 8.46
N GLY A 96 -3.87 -9.96 7.44
CA GLY A 96 -5.12 -9.32 7.03
C GLY A 96 -5.29 -9.36 5.52
N ASN A 97 -6.53 -9.58 5.05
CA ASN A 97 -6.88 -9.51 3.64
C ASN A 97 -7.54 -8.15 3.33
N LYS A 98 -6.92 -7.35 2.46
CA LYS A 98 -7.44 -6.06 2.00
C LYS A 98 -7.80 -6.14 0.52
N GLY A 99 -8.95 -6.77 0.22
CA GLY A 99 -9.50 -6.85 -1.13
C GLY A 99 -8.67 -7.70 -2.09
N GLY A 100 -8.19 -8.86 -1.61
CA GLY A 100 -7.35 -9.82 -2.35
C GLY A 100 -5.85 -9.71 -2.02
N ASN A 101 -5.43 -8.59 -1.45
CA ASN A 101 -4.07 -8.41 -0.93
C ASN A 101 -3.95 -8.99 0.49
N VAL A 102 -3.29 -10.13 0.64
CA VAL A 102 -2.99 -10.71 1.96
C VAL A 102 -1.69 -10.10 2.49
N GLU A 103 -1.82 -9.18 3.43
CA GLU A 103 -0.71 -8.56 4.15
C GLU A 103 -0.31 -9.40 5.36
N VAL A 104 0.99 -9.68 5.52
CA VAL A 104 1.54 -10.43 6.66
C VAL A 104 2.51 -9.53 7.43
N TRP A 105 2.20 -9.30 8.71
CA TRP A 105 2.98 -8.48 9.64
C TRP A 105 3.54 -9.37 10.75
N ILE A 106 4.86 -9.33 10.98
CA ILE A 106 5.54 -10.08 12.05
C ILE A 106 6.35 -9.10 12.90
N ARG A 107 6.05 -9.04 14.21
CA ARG A 107 6.61 -8.08 15.18
C ARG A 107 6.53 -6.61 14.69
N GLY A 108 5.54 -6.26 13.88
CA GLY A 108 5.37 -4.91 13.31
C GLY A 108 6.16 -4.62 12.02
N VAL A 109 6.94 -5.59 11.52
CA VAL A 109 7.54 -5.53 10.18
C VAL A 109 6.55 -6.17 9.20
N GLY A 110 6.18 -5.45 8.14
CA GLY A 110 5.19 -5.88 7.16
C GLY A 110 5.16 -4.95 5.95
N SER A 111 4.34 -5.27 4.95
CA SER A 111 4.15 -4.43 3.76
C SER A 111 2.68 -4.43 3.35
N SER A 112 2.12 -3.24 3.16
CA SER A 112 0.83 -3.04 2.50
C SER A 112 0.95 -2.90 0.98
N ASN A 113 2.15 -2.58 0.47
CA ASN A 113 2.43 -2.52 -0.96
C ASN A 113 2.91 -3.88 -1.48
N ASN A 114 1.96 -4.72 -1.89
CA ASN A 114 2.19 -6.02 -2.52
C ASN A 114 1.64 -6.02 -3.97
N THR A 115 1.76 -4.89 -4.66
CA THR A 115 1.37 -4.69 -6.07
C THR A 115 2.32 -5.43 -7.04
N GLU A 116 2.15 -5.26 -8.35
CA GLU A 116 3.10 -5.84 -9.32
C GLU A 116 4.53 -5.28 -9.20
N LEU A 117 4.68 -4.06 -8.65
CA LEU A 117 5.96 -3.43 -8.31
C LEU A 117 6.39 -3.70 -6.86
N GLY A 118 5.41 -3.79 -5.97
CA GLY A 118 5.56 -4.05 -4.56
C GLY A 118 5.95 -5.49 -4.24
N ASP A 119 6.40 -5.68 -3.01
CA ASP A 119 6.89 -6.94 -2.49
C ASP A 119 6.42 -7.12 -1.03
N PRO A 120 6.00 -8.33 -0.62
CA PRO A 120 5.71 -8.62 0.77
C PRO A 120 6.97 -8.55 1.64
N ALA A 121 6.84 -8.15 2.90
CA ALA A 121 7.97 -8.17 3.84
C ALA A 121 8.14 -9.51 4.58
N ALA A 122 7.14 -10.40 4.52
CA ALA A 122 7.20 -11.76 5.07
C ALA A 122 7.05 -12.79 3.94
N ALA A 123 7.97 -13.74 3.87
CA ALA A 123 8.04 -14.67 2.76
C ALA A 123 7.04 -15.82 2.96
N THR A 124 5.98 -15.84 2.16
CA THR A 124 4.96 -16.90 2.21
C THR A 124 5.36 -18.09 1.34
N HIS A 125 5.17 -19.30 1.85
CA HIS A 125 5.56 -20.55 1.18
C HIS A 125 4.45 -21.60 1.28
N LEU A 126 4.36 -22.44 0.24
CA LEU A 126 3.55 -23.67 0.22
C LEU A 126 4.47 -24.84 -0.15
N ASP A 127 4.56 -25.84 0.73
CA ASP A 127 5.48 -26.98 0.64
C ASP A 127 6.94 -26.55 0.34
N GLY A 128 7.40 -25.51 1.03
CA GLY A 128 8.75 -24.94 0.89
C GLY A 128 9.01 -24.10 -0.37
N VAL A 129 8.05 -23.99 -1.29
CA VAL A 129 8.13 -23.14 -2.49
C VAL A 129 7.64 -21.73 -2.17
N TYR A 130 8.42 -20.72 -2.54
CA TYR A 130 8.06 -19.30 -2.39
C TYR A 130 6.83 -18.93 -3.23
N LEU A 131 5.93 -18.13 -2.66
CA LEU A 131 4.75 -17.56 -3.31
C LEU A 131 4.90 -16.03 -3.42
N PRO A 132 5.11 -15.46 -4.62
CA PRO A 132 5.22 -14.01 -4.79
C PRO A 132 3.90 -13.27 -4.58
N ARG A 133 2.78 -13.98 -4.79
CA ARG A 133 1.41 -13.49 -4.69
C ARG A 133 0.58 -14.48 -3.88
N THR A 134 -0.16 -13.95 -2.91
CA THR A 134 -0.83 -14.71 -1.83
C THR A 134 -2.35 -14.73 -1.95
N ALA A 135 -2.94 -14.11 -2.98
CA ALA A 135 -4.37 -14.23 -3.26
C ALA A 135 -4.80 -15.69 -3.43
N GLY A 136 -5.96 -16.06 -2.87
CA GLY A 136 -6.48 -17.43 -2.86
C GLY A 136 -5.68 -18.44 -2.04
N ILE A 137 -4.67 -18.05 -1.25
CA ILE A 137 -3.88 -19.01 -0.46
C ILE A 137 -4.67 -19.64 0.70
N GLY A 138 -5.64 -18.92 1.29
CA GLY A 138 -6.56 -19.48 2.29
C GLY A 138 -7.30 -20.69 1.74
N SER A 139 -7.73 -20.61 0.49
CA SER A 139 -8.33 -21.72 -0.25
C SER A 139 -7.39 -22.92 -0.53
N ALA A 140 -6.10 -22.86 -0.16
CA ALA A 140 -5.17 -24.00 -0.19
C ALA A 140 -5.04 -24.74 1.15
N PHE A 141 -5.74 -24.29 2.20
CA PHE A 141 -5.66 -24.76 3.59
C PHE A 141 -6.44 -26.07 3.86
N PHE A 142 -6.18 -27.09 3.03
CA PHE A 142 -6.75 -28.44 3.18
C PHE A 142 -5.64 -29.49 3.09
N ASP A 143 -5.84 -30.64 3.74
CA ASP A 143 -4.83 -31.72 3.83
C ASP A 143 -3.45 -31.22 4.32
N ILE A 144 -3.49 -30.38 5.35
CA ILE A 144 -2.32 -29.76 5.98
C ILE A 144 -1.72 -30.72 6.99
N GLY A 145 -0.40 -30.91 6.93
CA GLY A 145 0.38 -31.57 7.97
C GLY A 145 0.64 -30.60 9.10
N ARG A 146 1.26 -29.45 8.80
CA ARG A 146 1.53 -28.38 9.77
C ARG A 146 1.72 -27.01 9.09
N VAL A 147 1.71 -25.95 9.89
CA VAL A 147 2.10 -24.59 9.47
C VAL A 147 3.23 -24.10 10.36
N GLU A 148 4.31 -23.63 9.74
CA GLU A 148 5.49 -23.09 10.41
C GLU A 148 5.55 -21.56 10.21
N VAL A 149 5.72 -20.80 11.29
CA VAL A 149 5.90 -19.34 11.26
C VAL A 149 7.25 -18.98 11.88
N ASN A 150 8.18 -18.51 11.05
CA ASN A 150 9.52 -18.10 11.47
C ASN A 150 9.53 -16.61 11.76
N VAL A 151 10.07 -16.22 12.91
CA VAL A 151 9.99 -14.85 13.41
C VAL A 151 11.34 -14.15 13.25
N GLY A 152 11.35 -12.98 12.60
CA GLY A 152 12.55 -12.21 12.31
C GLY A 152 13.27 -12.63 11.01
N PRO A 153 14.21 -11.80 10.52
CA PRO A 153 14.76 -11.90 9.18
C PRO A 153 15.31 -13.29 8.81
N GLN A 154 14.89 -13.81 7.65
CA GLN A 154 15.39 -15.08 7.09
C GLN A 154 16.12 -14.88 5.75
N GLY A 155 16.74 -13.71 5.54
CA GLY A 155 17.40 -13.35 4.28
C GLY A 155 18.40 -14.40 3.79
N THR A 156 19.20 -15.01 4.68
CA THR A 156 20.20 -16.00 4.26
C THR A 156 19.62 -17.31 3.70
N LEU A 157 18.59 -17.88 4.34
CA LEU A 157 18.05 -19.23 4.02
C LEU A 157 16.73 -19.22 3.24
N ARG A 158 15.90 -18.19 3.40
CA ARG A 158 14.65 -18.01 2.66
C ARG A 158 14.78 -16.99 1.53
N GLY A 159 15.68 -16.01 1.66
CA GLY A 159 16.02 -15.08 0.58
C GLY A 159 15.18 -13.81 0.56
N ARG A 160 14.83 -13.38 -0.66
CA ARG A 160 13.98 -12.21 -0.97
C ARG A 160 12.74 -12.18 -0.06
N ASN A 161 12.32 -10.98 0.33
CA ASN A 161 11.02 -10.74 0.97
C ASN A 161 10.81 -11.42 2.33
N ALA A 162 11.90 -11.81 3.00
CA ALA A 162 11.87 -12.49 4.29
C ALA A 162 12.34 -11.58 5.45
N THR A 163 12.11 -10.27 5.34
CA THR A 163 12.56 -9.23 6.29
C THR A 163 11.89 -9.36 7.65
N ALA A 164 10.57 -9.60 7.66
CA ALA A 164 9.77 -9.83 8.86
C ALA A 164 9.91 -11.27 9.39
N GLY A 165 10.12 -12.21 8.48
CA GLY A 165 10.08 -13.65 8.74
C GLY A 165 9.50 -14.42 7.56
N SER A 166 8.92 -15.59 7.83
CA SER A 166 8.27 -16.42 6.79
C SER A 166 7.16 -17.29 7.34
N VAL A 167 6.07 -17.45 6.57
CA VAL A 167 5.00 -18.43 6.83
C VAL A 167 5.16 -19.58 5.83
N ASN A 168 5.09 -20.83 6.27
CA ASN A 168 5.25 -22.02 5.43
C ASN A 168 4.16 -23.05 5.73
N ILE A 169 3.24 -23.22 4.78
CA ILE A 169 2.14 -24.18 4.85
C ILE A 169 2.64 -25.52 4.29
N ILE A 170 2.64 -26.59 5.09
CA ILE A 170 3.22 -27.89 4.72
C ILE A 170 2.10 -28.93 4.64
N PRO A 171 1.77 -29.45 3.44
CA PRO A 171 0.76 -30.49 3.28
C PRO A 171 1.30 -31.88 3.69
N TRP A 172 0.40 -32.82 3.96
CA TRP A 172 0.81 -34.21 4.16
C TRP A 172 1.52 -34.78 2.91
N ARG A 173 2.60 -35.53 3.12
CA ARG A 173 3.29 -36.30 2.06
C ARG A 173 2.59 -37.66 1.85
N PRO A 174 2.66 -38.29 0.65
CA PRO A 174 2.10 -39.61 0.43
C PRO A 174 2.72 -40.68 1.35
N GLY A 175 1.88 -41.42 2.08
CA GLY A 175 2.34 -42.47 2.99
C GLY A 175 2.73 -43.73 2.24
N LEU A 176 4.03 -44.07 2.22
CA LEU A 176 4.51 -45.33 1.64
C LEU A 176 3.97 -46.54 2.42
N GLY A 177 3.62 -47.62 1.71
CA GLY A 177 2.98 -48.82 2.29
C GLY A 177 1.57 -48.65 2.90
N ARG A 178 1.15 -47.42 3.25
CA ARG A 178 -0.11 -47.11 3.95
C ARG A 178 -1.27 -46.92 2.97
N ARG A 179 -2.39 -47.61 3.21
CA ARG A 179 -3.68 -47.31 2.56
C ARG A 179 -4.52 -46.42 3.46
N GLU A 180 -5.07 -45.36 2.89
CA GLU A 180 -5.89 -44.39 3.61
C GLU A 180 -7.09 -43.95 2.76
N LEU A 181 -8.23 -43.80 3.43
CA LEU A 181 -9.40 -43.12 2.91
C LEU A 181 -10.01 -42.36 4.09
N ALA A 182 -9.97 -41.03 4.02
CA ALA A 182 -10.63 -40.14 4.97
C ALA A 182 -11.71 -39.33 4.23
N LEU A 183 -12.85 -39.15 4.89
CA LEU A 183 -13.96 -38.33 4.44
C LEU A 183 -14.47 -37.53 5.62
N GLU A 184 -14.60 -36.23 5.43
CA GLU A 184 -14.97 -35.24 6.43
C GLU A 184 -16.17 -34.45 5.91
N ILE A 185 -17.14 -34.19 6.78
CA ILE A 185 -18.33 -33.39 6.47
C ILE A 185 -18.55 -32.45 7.64
N GLU A 186 -18.55 -31.17 7.34
CA GLU A 186 -18.68 -30.07 8.29
C GLU A 186 -19.95 -29.28 8.00
N GLY A 187 -20.55 -28.69 9.03
CA GLY A 187 -21.65 -27.75 8.89
C GLY A 187 -21.64 -26.75 10.03
N GLY A 188 -21.80 -25.46 9.71
CA GLY A 188 -21.65 -24.35 10.65
C GLY A 188 -22.70 -23.26 10.50
N ASP A 189 -22.43 -22.09 11.08
CA ASP A 189 -23.23 -20.88 10.89
C ASP A 189 -23.14 -20.36 9.44
N TYR A 190 -23.95 -19.36 9.07
CA TYR A 190 -24.04 -18.82 7.70
C TYR A 190 -24.27 -19.89 6.62
N ASN A 191 -25.04 -20.94 6.97
CA ASN A 191 -25.29 -22.12 6.14
C ASN A 191 -24.02 -22.87 5.67
N GLN A 192 -22.88 -22.68 6.35
CA GLN A 192 -21.59 -23.26 6.00
C GLN A 192 -21.69 -24.77 5.78
N ARG A 193 -21.06 -25.25 4.70
CA ARG A 193 -20.89 -26.67 4.36
C ARG A 193 -19.46 -26.86 3.91
N VAL A 194 -18.76 -27.80 4.54
CA VAL A 194 -17.43 -28.21 4.06
C VAL A 194 -17.40 -29.71 3.84
N TYR A 195 -16.85 -30.12 2.70
CA TYR A 195 -16.59 -31.51 2.37
C TYR A 195 -15.09 -31.65 2.13
N ARG A 196 -14.41 -32.48 2.92
CA ARG A 196 -12.98 -32.79 2.70
C ARG A 196 -12.81 -34.29 2.44
N GLY A 197 -11.94 -34.66 1.50
CA GLY A 197 -11.72 -36.05 1.12
C GLY A 197 -10.27 -36.32 0.77
N VAL A 198 -9.71 -37.39 1.33
CA VAL A 198 -8.31 -37.78 1.14
C VAL A 198 -8.23 -39.27 0.84
N VAL A 199 -7.40 -39.65 -0.13
CA VAL A 199 -7.09 -41.03 -0.50
C VAL A 199 -5.59 -41.21 -0.63
N ASN A 200 -5.01 -42.15 0.11
CA ASN A 200 -3.61 -42.57 -0.05
C ASN A 200 -3.55 -44.02 -0.58
N ILE A 201 -2.87 -44.21 -1.70
CA ILE A 201 -2.76 -45.50 -2.41
C ILE A 201 -1.28 -45.84 -2.55
N PRO A 202 -0.76 -46.86 -1.83
CA PRO A 202 0.56 -47.40 -2.09
C PRO A 202 0.48 -48.23 -3.37
N VAL A 203 1.27 -47.87 -4.37
CA VAL A 203 1.39 -48.60 -5.64
C VAL A 203 2.54 -49.62 -5.62
N ALA A 204 3.50 -49.41 -4.71
CA ALA A 204 4.53 -50.35 -4.28
C ALA A 204 4.89 -50.06 -2.82
N ASP A 205 5.75 -50.88 -2.21
CA ASP A 205 6.22 -50.65 -0.83
C ASP A 205 7.02 -49.33 -0.72
N ASN A 206 7.67 -48.92 -1.81
CA ASN A 206 8.48 -47.71 -1.93
C ASN A 206 7.83 -46.58 -2.76
N ALA A 207 6.53 -46.68 -3.11
CA ALA A 207 5.87 -45.65 -3.91
C ALA A 207 4.37 -45.50 -3.59
N ALA A 208 3.89 -44.26 -3.44
CA ALA A 208 2.49 -43.97 -3.12
C ALA A 208 1.96 -42.73 -3.86
N PHE A 209 0.66 -42.77 -4.19
CA PHE A 209 -0.12 -41.59 -4.56
C PHE A 209 -0.94 -41.10 -3.36
N ARG A 210 -1.03 -39.79 -3.18
CA ARG A 210 -2.01 -39.12 -2.34
C ARG A 210 -2.88 -38.21 -3.21
N VAL A 211 -4.19 -38.28 -3.04
CA VAL A 211 -5.14 -37.36 -3.65
C VAL A 211 -6.00 -36.78 -2.55
N ALA A 212 -5.98 -35.46 -2.41
CA ALA A 212 -6.81 -34.71 -1.51
C ALA A 212 -7.70 -33.74 -2.30
N GLY A 213 -8.87 -33.43 -1.77
CA GLY A 213 -9.68 -32.33 -2.26
C GLY A 213 -10.69 -31.86 -1.23
N TYR A 214 -11.18 -30.66 -1.44
CA TYR A 214 -12.24 -30.08 -0.62
C TYR A 214 -13.19 -29.20 -1.44
N SER A 215 -14.35 -28.92 -0.84
CA SER A 215 -15.31 -27.91 -1.26
C SER A 215 -15.88 -27.25 -0.01
N LEU A 216 -15.96 -25.93 -0.01
CA LEU A 216 -16.47 -25.07 1.07
C LEU A 216 -17.48 -24.10 0.44
N GLU A 217 -18.70 -24.09 0.97
CA GLU A 217 -19.77 -23.13 0.63
C GLU A 217 -20.20 -22.43 1.92
N HIS A 218 -20.32 -21.10 1.95
CA HIS A 218 -21.07 -20.36 2.98
C HIS A 218 -21.69 -19.07 2.44
N ASP A 219 -22.80 -18.66 3.05
CA ASP A 219 -23.47 -17.40 2.77
C ASP A 219 -22.64 -16.22 3.32
N SER A 220 -22.94 -14.99 2.88
CA SER A 220 -22.32 -13.75 3.35
C SER A 220 -22.38 -13.58 4.87
N TYR A 221 -21.27 -13.13 5.47
CA TYR A 221 -21.26 -12.66 6.87
C TYR A 221 -21.91 -11.27 7.07
N TYR A 222 -22.30 -10.62 5.98
CA TYR A 222 -22.95 -9.31 5.92
C TYR A 222 -24.39 -9.44 5.42
N ASN A 223 -25.25 -8.48 5.78
CA ASN A 223 -26.64 -8.44 5.35
C ASN A 223 -26.92 -7.19 4.52
N ASP A 224 -27.33 -7.33 3.25
CA ASP A 224 -27.97 -6.22 2.53
C ASP A 224 -29.37 -5.96 3.12
N VAL A 225 -29.49 -4.91 3.91
CA VAL A 225 -30.77 -4.39 4.43
C VAL A 225 -31.43 -3.41 3.47
N GLY A 226 -30.86 -3.24 2.27
CA GLY A 226 -31.38 -2.47 1.15
C GLY A 226 -32.58 -3.10 0.45
N PRO A 227 -33.17 -2.37 -0.53
CA PRO A 227 -34.30 -2.84 -1.31
C PRO A 227 -33.92 -3.86 -2.39
N LEU A 228 -32.62 -4.09 -2.61
CA LEU A 228 -32.11 -4.98 -3.66
C LEU A 228 -31.97 -6.43 -3.17
N GLY A 229 -31.59 -6.65 -1.90
CA GLY A 229 -31.37 -7.98 -1.33
C GLY A 229 -30.18 -8.68 -1.98
N LEU A 230 -29.09 -7.94 -2.20
CA LEU A 230 -27.85 -8.45 -2.78
C LEU A 230 -27.10 -9.31 -1.79
N GLU A 231 -26.27 -10.20 -2.33
CA GLU A 231 -25.27 -10.90 -1.55
C GLU A 231 -24.04 -9.99 -1.39
N THR A 232 -23.57 -9.87 -0.15
CA THR A 232 -22.52 -8.93 0.28
C THR A 232 -21.23 -9.68 0.62
N ALA A 233 -20.21 -8.97 1.15
CA ALA A 233 -18.89 -9.52 1.42
C ALA A 233 -18.88 -10.84 2.22
N GLU A 234 -17.81 -11.61 2.07
CA GLU A 234 -17.60 -12.90 2.74
C GLU A 234 -18.67 -13.95 2.43
N ALA A 235 -19.22 -13.99 1.22
CA ALA A 235 -19.85 -15.20 0.68
C ALA A 235 -18.80 -15.97 -0.12
N ALA A 236 -18.79 -17.30 -0.02
CA ALA A 236 -17.75 -18.14 -0.62
C ALA A 236 -18.31 -19.43 -1.26
N ASP A 237 -17.75 -19.77 -2.43
CA ASP A 237 -17.86 -21.07 -3.11
C ASP A 237 -16.46 -21.48 -3.56
N ASN A 238 -15.76 -22.19 -2.68
CA ASN A 238 -14.35 -22.52 -2.82
C ASN A 238 -14.19 -24.03 -3.06
N ASN A 239 -13.34 -24.41 -4.00
CA ASN A 239 -12.96 -25.80 -4.21
C ASN A 239 -11.46 -25.96 -4.44
N GLY A 240 -10.89 -27.07 -3.99
CA GLY A 240 -9.48 -27.36 -4.23
C GLY A 240 -9.16 -28.83 -4.34
N TYR A 241 -8.08 -29.12 -5.06
CA TYR A 241 -7.58 -30.48 -5.31
C TYR A 241 -6.05 -30.48 -5.22
N ARG A 242 -5.49 -31.51 -4.60
CA ARG A 242 -4.04 -31.77 -4.54
C ARG A 242 -3.78 -33.21 -4.91
N ILE A 243 -2.83 -33.43 -5.82
CA ILE A 243 -2.37 -34.76 -6.25
C ILE A 243 -0.86 -34.81 -6.01
N GLN A 244 -0.41 -35.81 -5.27
CA GLN A 244 1.01 -36.06 -5.00
C GLN A 244 1.38 -37.50 -5.36
N PHE A 245 2.59 -37.68 -5.84
CA PHE A 245 3.24 -38.97 -6.04
C PHE A 245 4.62 -38.94 -5.43
N LEU A 246 4.88 -39.85 -4.50
CA LEU A 246 6.18 -40.05 -3.86
C LEU A 246 6.74 -41.41 -4.28
N ILE A 247 8.02 -41.46 -4.64
CA ILE A 247 8.76 -42.69 -4.88
C ILE A 247 10.18 -42.62 -4.33
N ASP A 248 10.50 -43.54 -3.41
CA ASP A 248 11.86 -43.83 -3.00
C ASP A 248 12.46 -44.82 -4.00
N ALA A 249 12.89 -44.29 -5.15
CA ALA A 249 13.37 -45.07 -6.30
C ALA A 249 14.59 -45.95 -5.94
N THR A 250 15.36 -45.54 -4.94
CA THR A 250 16.38 -46.35 -4.25
C THR A 250 16.47 -45.91 -2.79
N GLU A 251 17.21 -46.63 -1.94
CA GLU A 251 17.55 -46.23 -0.55
C GLU A 251 18.20 -44.83 -0.44
N ARG A 252 18.64 -44.22 -1.55
CA ARG A 252 19.30 -42.92 -1.60
C ARG A 252 18.62 -41.89 -2.49
N LEU A 253 17.54 -42.24 -3.19
CA LEU A 253 16.89 -41.37 -4.17
C LEU A 253 15.40 -41.34 -3.92
N SER A 254 14.90 -40.19 -3.46
CA SER A 254 13.48 -39.91 -3.32
C SER A 254 13.04 -38.87 -4.36
N ILE A 255 11.85 -39.05 -4.92
CA ILE A 255 11.23 -38.12 -5.88
C ILE A 255 9.79 -37.87 -5.45
N LEU A 256 9.47 -36.62 -5.14
CA LEU A 256 8.11 -36.13 -4.91
C LEU A 256 7.69 -35.28 -6.11
N ILE A 257 6.56 -35.63 -6.72
CA ILE A 257 5.86 -34.80 -7.70
C ILE A 257 4.54 -34.40 -7.08
N SER A 258 4.22 -33.11 -7.08
CA SER A 258 2.94 -32.59 -6.60
C SER A 258 2.32 -31.62 -7.59
N GLY A 259 0.99 -31.59 -7.62
CA GLY A 259 0.21 -30.58 -8.32
C GLY A 259 -1.01 -30.23 -7.50
N ASP A 260 -1.30 -28.94 -7.41
CA ASP A 260 -2.46 -28.40 -6.71
C ASP A 260 -3.20 -27.41 -7.61
N SER A 261 -4.51 -27.30 -7.39
CA SER A 261 -5.34 -26.26 -7.99
C SER A 261 -6.45 -25.93 -7.01
N VAL A 262 -6.59 -24.64 -6.75
CA VAL A 262 -7.66 -24.05 -5.95
C VAL A 262 -8.42 -23.04 -6.79
N HIS A 263 -9.72 -22.97 -6.56
CA HIS A 263 -10.64 -22.01 -7.15
C HIS A 263 -11.44 -21.42 -6.01
N GLU A 264 -11.50 -20.10 -5.97
CA GLU A 264 -12.16 -19.33 -4.93
C GLU A 264 -13.12 -18.37 -5.62
N GLN A 265 -14.41 -18.54 -5.32
CA GLN A 265 -15.49 -17.72 -5.88
C GLN A 265 -16.34 -17.16 -4.74
N GLY A 266 -17.18 -16.20 -5.08
CA GLY A 266 -18.10 -15.56 -4.14
C GLY A 266 -18.05 -14.05 -4.29
N THR A 267 -18.16 -13.33 -3.17
CA THR A 267 -18.27 -11.86 -3.15
C THR A 267 -17.01 -11.13 -2.67
N GLY A 268 -16.01 -11.83 -2.16
CA GLY A 268 -14.77 -11.23 -1.65
C GLY A 268 -14.95 -10.41 -0.36
N TRP A 269 -13.90 -9.70 0.04
CA TRP A 269 -13.71 -9.25 1.44
C TRP A 269 -14.10 -7.79 1.75
N THR A 270 -14.78 -7.07 0.85
CA THR A 270 -15.02 -5.62 1.00
C THR A 270 -16.19 -5.30 1.94
N GLY A 271 -15.93 -5.39 3.25
CA GLY A 271 -16.86 -5.01 4.32
C GLY A 271 -17.20 -3.51 4.41
N THR A 272 -17.93 -3.13 5.46
CA THR A 272 -18.61 -1.83 5.64
C THR A 272 -17.69 -0.60 5.65
N ASN A 273 -18.16 0.49 5.05
CA ASN A 273 -17.47 1.78 5.08
C ASN A 273 -17.63 2.51 6.43
N TYR A 274 -16.61 2.41 7.30
CA TYR A 274 -16.56 3.11 8.59
C TYR A 274 -16.19 4.61 8.52
N ALA A 275 -15.64 5.10 7.41
CA ALA A 275 -15.22 6.51 7.31
C ALA A 275 -16.42 7.48 7.35
N ASN A 276 -17.56 7.07 6.76
CA ASN A 276 -18.81 7.84 6.76
C ASN A 276 -19.42 8.01 8.17
N PRO A 277 -19.70 6.95 8.96
CA PRO A 277 -20.23 7.12 10.32
C PRO A 277 -19.27 7.90 11.23
N LEU A 278 -17.96 7.62 11.19
CA LEU A 278 -16.97 8.38 11.96
C LEU A 278 -16.88 9.85 11.54
N GLY A 279 -17.16 10.16 10.26
CA GLY A 279 -17.25 11.53 9.73
C GLY A 279 -18.48 12.29 10.24
N ASN A 280 -19.55 11.57 10.55
CA ASN A 280 -20.81 12.09 11.09
C ASN A 280 -20.88 12.03 12.64
N ASP A 281 -19.73 11.95 13.31
CA ASP A 281 -19.56 11.81 14.77
C ASP A 281 -20.27 10.58 15.39
N VAL A 282 -20.55 9.54 14.60
CA VAL A 282 -21.01 8.23 15.09
C VAL A 282 -19.77 7.38 15.41
N ARG A 283 -19.70 6.88 16.65
CA ARG A 283 -18.57 6.05 17.11
C ARG A 283 -18.86 4.56 16.87
N PRO A 284 -17.85 3.69 16.71
CA PRO A 284 -18.08 2.27 16.45
C PRO A 284 -18.90 1.58 17.55
N GLU A 285 -18.74 1.98 18.83
CA GLU A 285 -19.53 1.44 19.94
C GLU A 285 -20.99 1.93 19.99
N ASP A 286 -21.38 2.89 19.13
CA ASP A 286 -22.76 3.35 18.97
C ASP A 286 -23.45 2.68 17.75
N ILE A 287 -22.79 1.74 17.07
CA ILE A 287 -23.32 0.93 15.96
C ILE A 287 -23.81 -0.44 16.49
N ASP A 288 -25.06 -0.81 16.20
CA ASP A 288 -25.69 -2.05 16.73
C ASP A 288 -25.09 -3.34 16.12
N ASP A 289 -25.14 -3.46 14.79
CA ASP A 289 -24.37 -4.45 14.02
C ASP A 289 -23.76 -3.73 12.82
N PRO A 290 -22.43 -3.66 12.68
CA PRO A 290 -21.79 -3.00 11.55
C PRO A 290 -21.90 -3.80 10.24
N ARG A 291 -22.40 -5.04 10.28
CA ARG A 291 -22.52 -5.92 9.11
C ARG A 291 -23.86 -5.76 8.37
N ASP A 292 -24.80 -4.99 8.94
CA ASP A 292 -26.02 -4.56 8.27
C ASP A 292 -25.71 -3.34 7.39
N VAL A 293 -25.75 -3.55 6.07
CA VAL A 293 -25.23 -2.61 5.06
C VAL A 293 -26.22 -2.35 3.93
N TYR A 294 -25.96 -1.28 3.19
CA TYR A 294 -26.66 -0.94 1.96
C TYR A 294 -25.77 -1.21 0.74
N ALA A 295 -26.02 -2.34 0.07
CA ALA A 295 -25.38 -2.67 -1.19
C ALA A 295 -26.10 -2.00 -2.38
N ARG A 296 -25.41 -1.79 -3.51
CA ARG A 296 -25.98 -1.14 -4.70
C ARG A 296 -25.61 -1.83 -6.00
N ALA A 297 -26.43 -1.59 -7.03
CA ALA A 297 -26.32 -2.12 -8.39
C ALA A 297 -26.30 -3.66 -8.53
N PHE A 298 -25.22 -4.34 -8.13
CA PHE A 298 -25.05 -5.78 -8.33
C PHE A 298 -24.15 -6.42 -7.26
N THR A 299 -24.41 -7.70 -6.97
CA THR A 299 -23.57 -8.58 -6.14
C THR A 299 -22.12 -8.57 -6.62
N PRO A 300 -21.13 -8.23 -5.79
CA PRO A 300 -19.71 -8.35 -6.13
C PRO A 300 -19.34 -9.77 -6.54
N ARG A 301 -18.33 -9.93 -7.39
CA ARG A 301 -17.91 -11.24 -7.89
C ARG A 301 -16.39 -11.38 -7.81
N LEU A 302 -15.95 -12.33 -7.02
CA LEU A 302 -14.61 -12.87 -6.96
C LEU A 302 -14.51 -14.14 -7.83
N ASP A 303 -13.41 -14.26 -8.56
CA ASP A 303 -13.08 -15.41 -9.42
C ASP A 303 -11.54 -15.57 -9.40
N THR A 304 -11.04 -16.23 -8.35
CA THR A 304 -9.63 -16.53 -8.17
C THR A 304 -9.35 -17.98 -8.59
N THR A 305 -8.31 -18.20 -9.39
CA THR A 305 -7.76 -19.53 -9.70
C THR A 305 -6.28 -19.51 -9.40
N HIS A 306 -5.80 -20.42 -8.56
CA HIS A 306 -4.37 -20.60 -8.33
C HIS A 306 -4.04 -22.08 -8.52
N TRP A 307 -3.14 -22.40 -9.45
CA TRP A 307 -2.64 -23.76 -9.62
C TRP A 307 -1.11 -23.80 -9.65
N GLY A 308 -0.58 -24.95 -9.25
CA GLY A 308 0.85 -25.18 -9.14
C GLY A 308 1.24 -26.60 -9.52
N ALA A 309 2.48 -26.75 -9.96
CA ALA A 309 3.12 -28.06 -10.12
C ALA A 309 4.56 -27.96 -9.62
N LYS A 310 4.93 -28.84 -8.69
CA LYS A 310 6.26 -28.94 -8.06
C LYS A 310 6.86 -30.32 -8.32
N ILE A 311 8.17 -30.37 -8.54
CA ILE A 311 8.99 -31.56 -8.39
C ILE A 311 10.09 -31.29 -7.35
N GLU A 312 10.31 -32.26 -6.47
CA GLU A 312 11.39 -32.30 -5.48
C GLU A 312 12.14 -33.63 -5.68
N VAL A 313 13.46 -33.55 -5.83
CA VAL A 313 14.34 -34.70 -6.04
C VAL A 313 15.46 -34.64 -4.99
N THR A 314 15.51 -35.65 -4.15
CA THR A 314 16.49 -35.76 -3.05
C THR A 314 17.40 -36.94 -3.30
N TYR A 315 18.72 -36.72 -3.30
CA TYR A 315 19.73 -37.76 -3.49
C TYR A 315 20.85 -37.72 -2.43
N ASP A 316 21.09 -38.83 -1.74
CA ASP A 316 22.16 -38.98 -0.75
C ASP A 316 23.47 -39.55 -1.36
N PHE A 317 24.55 -38.76 -1.27
CA PHE A 317 25.91 -39.11 -1.73
C PHE A 317 26.84 -39.62 -0.61
N ASP A 318 26.34 -40.07 0.55
CA ASP A 318 27.06 -40.42 1.79
C ASP A 318 27.78 -39.26 2.49
N LEU A 319 28.35 -38.33 1.72
CA LEU A 319 29.07 -37.14 2.21
C LEU A 319 28.18 -35.90 2.32
N ALA A 320 27.09 -35.87 1.55
CA ALA A 320 26.11 -34.79 1.49
C ALA A 320 24.84 -35.29 0.79
N THR A 321 23.71 -34.73 1.18
CA THR A 321 22.45 -34.83 0.44
C THR A 321 22.34 -33.66 -0.54
N LEU A 322 21.88 -33.95 -1.75
CA LEU A 322 21.40 -32.98 -2.72
C LEU A 322 19.87 -32.95 -2.69
N GLU A 323 19.28 -31.77 -2.68
CA GLU A 323 17.86 -31.54 -2.94
C GLU A 323 17.73 -30.57 -4.13
N TYR A 324 16.94 -30.94 -5.13
CA TYR A 324 16.53 -30.07 -6.22
C TYR A 324 15.02 -29.91 -6.19
N THR A 325 14.56 -28.67 -6.02
CA THR A 325 13.14 -28.32 -6.06
C THR A 325 12.91 -27.40 -7.25
N ALA A 326 11.91 -27.72 -8.08
CA ALA A 326 11.44 -26.85 -9.15
C ALA A 326 9.92 -26.77 -9.13
N SER A 327 9.38 -25.57 -9.30
CA SER A 327 7.95 -25.29 -9.29
C SER A 327 7.56 -24.30 -10.36
N ARG A 328 6.38 -24.50 -10.95
CA ARG A 328 5.63 -23.47 -11.70
C ARG A 328 4.34 -23.18 -10.96
N ARG A 329 3.99 -21.90 -10.82
CA ARG A 329 2.68 -21.46 -10.34
C ARG A 329 2.08 -20.42 -11.29
N ASP A 330 0.76 -20.33 -11.24
CA ASP A 330 -0.07 -19.65 -12.20
C ASP A 330 -1.34 -19.25 -11.43
N LEU A 331 -1.45 -17.94 -11.18
CA LEU A 331 -2.50 -17.31 -10.37
C LEU A 331 -3.26 -16.35 -11.27
N LEU A 332 -4.58 -16.50 -11.34
CA LEU A 332 -5.51 -15.49 -11.82
C LEU A 332 -6.35 -15.02 -10.63
N TYR A 333 -6.27 -13.74 -10.31
CA TYR A 333 -7.20 -13.03 -9.45
C TYR A 333 -8.08 -12.15 -10.34
N ASN A 334 -9.41 -12.19 -10.17
CA ASN A 334 -10.35 -11.34 -10.91
C ASN A 334 -11.52 -10.98 -9.99
N TYR A 335 -11.58 -9.71 -9.61
CA TYR A 335 -12.63 -9.15 -8.75
C TYR A 335 -13.38 -8.04 -9.49
N ASP A 336 -14.71 -8.11 -9.52
CA ASP A 336 -15.56 -7.06 -10.08
C ASP A 336 -16.73 -6.70 -9.16
N ALA A 337 -16.93 -5.41 -8.92
CA ALA A 337 -17.87 -4.89 -7.92
C ALA A 337 -18.42 -3.51 -8.32
N ALA A 338 -19.50 -3.09 -7.67
CA ALA A 338 -19.90 -1.69 -7.70
C ALA A 338 -18.93 -0.84 -6.85
N THR A 339 -18.68 0.41 -7.23
CA THR A 339 -18.08 1.40 -6.34
C THR A 339 -19.17 2.16 -5.57
N PRO A 340 -18.93 2.72 -4.37
CA PRO A 340 -17.76 2.44 -3.53
C PRO A 340 -17.70 0.96 -3.16
N LEU A 341 -16.48 0.42 -3.10
CA LEU A 341 -16.26 -1.04 -2.92
C LEU A 341 -16.79 -1.55 -1.58
N SER A 342 -16.68 -0.72 -0.55
CA SER A 342 -17.29 -0.94 0.76
C SER A 342 -18.71 -0.36 0.76
N PRO A 343 -19.76 -1.16 1.02
CA PRO A 343 -21.11 -0.67 1.14
C PRO A 343 -21.28 0.23 2.37
N ASP A 344 -22.28 1.11 2.33
CA ASP A 344 -22.57 2.06 3.41
C ASP A 344 -23.30 1.39 4.59
N TRP A 345 -23.03 1.86 5.80
CA TRP A 345 -23.70 1.39 7.01
C TRP A 345 -25.19 1.81 7.05
N LEU A 346 -26.06 0.94 7.56
CA LEU A 346 -27.50 1.18 7.73
C LEU A 346 -27.87 2.57 8.29
N GLY A 347 -27.14 3.08 9.28
CA GLY A 347 -27.50 4.34 9.94
C GLY A 347 -27.31 5.61 9.12
N VAL A 348 -26.69 5.57 7.93
CA VAL A 348 -26.64 6.73 7.00
C VAL A 348 -27.80 6.78 5.99
N ALA A 349 -28.80 5.89 6.07
CA ALA A 349 -29.96 5.84 5.14
C ALA A 349 -30.64 7.19 4.89
N ASP A 350 -30.81 8.00 5.95
CA ASP A 350 -31.47 9.30 5.92
C ASP A 350 -30.64 10.37 5.18
N GLU A 351 -29.35 10.10 4.93
CA GLU A 351 -28.43 10.94 4.15
C GLU A 351 -28.32 10.49 2.68
N LEU A 352 -28.62 9.22 2.40
CA LEU A 352 -28.61 8.62 1.05
C LEU A 352 -29.85 8.99 0.21
N GLN A 353 -30.27 10.26 0.22
CA GLN A 353 -31.46 10.73 -0.50
C GLN A 353 -31.09 11.41 -1.84
N PRO A 354 -31.77 11.10 -2.96
CA PRO A 354 -32.90 10.18 -3.11
C PRO A 354 -32.46 8.70 -3.14
N VAL A 355 -33.08 7.87 -2.29
CA VAL A 355 -32.67 6.47 -2.06
C VAL A 355 -32.74 5.62 -3.32
N ASP A 356 -33.81 5.79 -4.12
CA ASP A 356 -33.98 5.06 -5.39
C ASP A 356 -32.85 5.35 -6.41
N GLU A 357 -32.24 6.54 -6.33
CA GLU A 357 -31.15 6.96 -7.22
C GLU A 357 -29.77 6.50 -6.74
N VAL A 358 -29.57 6.46 -5.41
CA VAL A 358 -28.34 5.93 -4.80
C VAL A 358 -28.17 4.44 -5.12
N PHE A 359 -29.26 3.68 -5.12
CA PHE A 359 -29.25 2.25 -5.47
C PHE A 359 -29.18 1.98 -6.99
N ASP A 360 -29.63 2.90 -7.85
CA ASP A 360 -29.48 2.83 -9.31
C ASP A 360 -28.13 3.36 -9.83
N ASN A 361 -27.12 3.53 -8.97
CA ASN A 361 -25.78 3.90 -9.39
C ASN A 361 -24.92 2.66 -9.70
N TRP A 362 -24.69 2.41 -10.98
CA TRP A 362 -23.93 1.27 -11.51
C TRP A 362 -22.44 1.56 -11.72
N SER A 363 -21.86 2.51 -10.97
CA SER A 363 -20.42 2.79 -11.04
C SER A 363 -19.66 1.49 -10.78
N ARG A 364 -18.78 1.09 -11.70
CA ARG A 364 -18.14 -0.23 -11.72
C ARG A 364 -16.67 -0.13 -11.41
N PHE A 365 -16.15 -1.11 -10.68
CA PHE A 365 -14.72 -1.39 -10.52
C PHE A 365 -14.41 -2.81 -11.00
N GLN A 366 -13.22 -2.99 -11.54
CA GLN A 366 -12.65 -4.30 -11.80
C GLN A 366 -11.15 -4.30 -11.51
N PHE A 367 -10.66 -5.35 -10.84
CA PHE A 367 -9.25 -5.60 -10.58
C PHE A 367 -8.90 -7.03 -11.02
N ILE A 368 -7.89 -7.15 -11.87
CA ILE A 368 -7.34 -8.41 -12.38
C ILE A 368 -5.84 -8.43 -12.12
N THR A 369 -5.35 -9.51 -11.54
CA THR A 369 -3.92 -9.85 -11.53
C THR A 369 -3.77 -11.24 -12.10
N ASP A 370 -2.87 -11.43 -13.05
CA ASP A 370 -2.44 -12.74 -13.51
C ASP A 370 -0.93 -12.82 -13.38
N SER A 371 -0.45 -13.79 -12.61
CA SER A 371 0.95 -14.01 -12.29
C SER A 371 1.32 -15.43 -12.69
N VAL A 372 2.36 -15.55 -13.51
CA VAL A 372 3.00 -16.82 -13.83
C VAL A 372 4.40 -16.79 -13.26
N SER A 373 4.67 -17.62 -12.25
CA SER A 373 5.98 -17.70 -11.60
C SER A 373 6.64 -19.07 -11.76
N TRP A 374 7.97 -19.04 -11.78
CA TRP A 374 8.83 -20.19 -11.67
C TRP A 374 9.77 -20.02 -10.48
N VAL A 375 10.01 -21.11 -9.76
CA VAL A 375 11.00 -21.21 -8.69
C VAL A 375 11.86 -22.43 -8.96
N GLN A 376 13.17 -22.28 -8.91
CA GLN A 376 14.12 -23.39 -8.93
C GLN A 376 15.16 -23.21 -7.83
N GLU A 377 15.37 -24.24 -7.02
CA GLU A 377 16.35 -24.28 -5.95
C GLU A 377 17.16 -25.57 -6.01
N LEU A 378 18.48 -25.45 -5.95
CA LEU A 378 19.43 -26.56 -5.88
C LEU A 378 20.22 -26.40 -4.58
N ARG A 379 19.97 -27.27 -3.60
CA ARG A 379 20.60 -27.23 -2.28
C ARG A 379 21.47 -28.47 -2.07
N PHE A 380 22.68 -28.26 -1.57
CA PHE A 380 23.56 -29.31 -1.07
C PHE A 380 23.75 -29.12 0.43
N PHE A 381 23.58 -30.17 1.22
CA PHE A 381 23.71 -30.09 2.66
C PHE A 381 24.23 -31.39 3.26
N GLY A 382 25.01 -31.30 4.32
CA GLY A 382 25.54 -32.47 5.01
C GLY A 382 26.30 -32.11 6.27
N ASP A 383 27.00 -33.10 6.81
CA ASP A 383 27.81 -33.02 8.01
C ASP A 383 29.18 -33.63 7.73
N THR A 384 30.27 -32.95 8.10
CA THR A 384 31.63 -33.32 7.70
C THR A 384 32.62 -33.01 8.83
N GLY A 385 32.80 -33.98 9.73
CA GLY A 385 33.57 -33.77 10.95
C GLY A 385 32.85 -32.78 11.88
N PRO A 386 33.52 -31.73 12.39
CA PRO A 386 32.90 -30.72 13.25
C PRO A 386 32.05 -29.67 12.49
N TRP A 387 31.76 -29.88 11.20
CA TRP A 387 30.99 -28.93 10.38
C TRP A 387 29.64 -29.52 9.97
N SER A 388 28.56 -28.82 10.28
CA SER A 388 27.26 -28.97 9.62
C SER A 388 27.12 -27.84 8.61
N TRP A 389 26.77 -28.14 7.35
CA TRP A 389 26.75 -27.11 6.31
C TRP A 389 25.59 -27.30 5.32
N THR A 390 25.10 -26.19 4.78
CA THR A 390 24.18 -26.14 3.65
C THR A 390 24.63 -25.04 2.70
N GLY A 391 24.42 -25.22 1.40
CA GLY A 391 24.65 -24.20 0.40
C GLY A 391 23.83 -24.46 -0.84
N GLY A 392 23.42 -23.41 -1.53
CA GLY A 392 22.51 -23.56 -2.65
C GLY A 392 22.53 -22.43 -3.66
N LEU A 393 21.87 -22.72 -4.78
CA LEU A 393 21.55 -21.80 -5.85
C LEU A 393 20.04 -21.69 -5.92
N PHE A 394 19.53 -20.47 -6.02
CA PHE A 394 18.10 -20.20 -6.16
C PHE A 394 17.87 -19.25 -7.33
N TRP A 395 16.85 -19.55 -8.12
CA TRP A 395 16.39 -18.76 -9.26
C TRP A 395 14.87 -18.63 -9.21
N PHE A 396 14.40 -17.42 -9.43
CA PHE A 396 12.99 -17.03 -9.48
C PHE A 396 12.75 -16.11 -10.69
N ASP A 397 11.58 -16.27 -11.29
CA ASP A 397 11.15 -15.56 -12.48
C ASP A 397 9.62 -15.46 -12.44
N GLU A 398 9.09 -14.26 -12.56
CA GLU A 398 7.66 -13.98 -12.55
C GLU A 398 7.30 -12.98 -13.65
N ASN A 399 6.33 -13.33 -14.49
CA ASN A 399 5.70 -12.44 -15.45
C ASN A 399 4.26 -12.16 -15.00
N GLN A 400 3.87 -10.89 -15.02
CA GLN A 400 2.60 -10.40 -14.50
C GLN A 400 1.82 -9.54 -15.50
N TYR A 401 0.51 -9.77 -15.52
CA TYR A 401 -0.50 -8.88 -16.09
C TYR A 401 -1.31 -8.27 -14.95
N THR A 402 -1.36 -6.95 -14.85
CA THR A 402 -2.17 -6.25 -13.84
C THR A 402 -3.10 -5.24 -14.50
N PHE A 403 -4.39 -5.30 -14.14
CA PHE A 403 -5.40 -4.37 -14.61
C PHE A 403 -6.33 -3.93 -13.49
N LEU A 404 -6.46 -2.63 -13.30
CA LEU A 404 -7.41 -2.02 -12.38
C LEU A 404 -8.14 -0.89 -13.12
N ALA A 405 -9.46 -0.92 -13.15
CA ALA A 405 -10.23 0.15 -13.79
C ALA A 405 -11.51 0.48 -13.03
N SER A 406 -11.95 1.73 -13.16
CA SER A 406 -13.24 2.20 -12.66
C SER A 406 -13.99 3.04 -13.68
N ALA A 407 -15.32 2.95 -13.65
CA ALA A 407 -16.23 3.71 -14.49
C ALA A 407 -17.32 4.35 -13.60
N GLY A 408 -17.50 5.67 -13.69
CA GLY A 408 -18.52 6.39 -12.94
C GLY A 408 -19.88 6.44 -13.67
N ASP A 409 -20.90 5.91 -13.02
CA ASP A 409 -22.32 6.08 -13.38
C ASP A 409 -22.93 7.27 -12.63
N ARG A 410 -23.85 8.00 -13.27
CA ARG A 410 -24.58 9.14 -12.67
C ARG A 410 -23.62 10.17 -12.01
N GLY A 411 -22.64 10.68 -12.77
CA GLY A 411 -21.66 11.70 -12.34
C GLY A 411 -21.83 13.05 -13.03
N LEU A 412 -21.61 14.17 -12.30
CA LEU A 412 -21.76 15.56 -12.84
C LEU A 412 -20.69 15.91 -13.87
N PHE A 413 -19.55 15.26 -13.74
CA PHE A 413 -18.57 15.04 -14.77
C PHE A 413 -18.47 13.53 -14.92
N PHE A 414 -18.46 13.04 -16.16
CA PHE A 414 -18.07 11.64 -16.34
C PHE A 414 -16.62 11.51 -15.88
N GLN A 415 -16.34 10.51 -15.04
CA GLN A 415 -14.97 10.16 -14.67
C GLN A 415 -14.79 8.64 -14.68
N GLY A 416 -13.60 8.20 -15.06
CA GLY A 416 -13.14 6.82 -14.95
C GLY A 416 -11.64 6.76 -14.82
N THR A 417 -11.11 5.61 -14.40
CA THR A 417 -9.67 5.35 -14.33
C THR A 417 -9.37 4.01 -14.97
N GLU A 418 -8.17 3.89 -15.52
CA GLU A 418 -7.61 2.62 -15.99
C GLU A 418 -6.12 2.58 -15.68
N PHE A 419 -5.69 1.46 -15.17
CA PHE A 419 -4.31 1.07 -14.90
C PHE A 419 -4.15 -0.28 -15.56
N ASN A 420 -3.32 -0.39 -16.60
CA ASN A 420 -3.25 -1.58 -17.44
C ASN A 420 -1.79 -1.86 -17.77
N GLN A 421 -1.19 -2.79 -17.03
CA GLN A 421 0.21 -3.22 -17.12
C GLN A 421 0.23 -4.59 -17.82
N PRO A 422 0.33 -4.63 -19.17
CA PRO A 422 0.33 -5.87 -19.93
C PRO A 422 1.54 -6.76 -19.67
N ASP A 423 2.66 -6.17 -19.25
CA ASP A 423 3.94 -6.84 -19.04
C ASP A 423 4.64 -6.25 -17.81
N THR A 424 4.83 -7.07 -16.77
CA THR A 424 5.65 -6.76 -15.60
C THR A 424 6.49 -7.98 -15.27
N ASP A 425 7.81 -7.88 -15.41
CA ASP A 425 8.75 -8.97 -15.14
C ASP A 425 9.50 -8.72 -13.83
N SER A 426 9.71 -9.78 -13.04
CA SER A 426 10.69 -9.78 -11.96
C SER A 426 11.53 -11.04 -11.98
N ASN A 427 12.85 -10.87 -11.97
CA ASN A 427 13.81 -11.96 -11.85
C ASN A 427 14.60 -11.84 -10.54
N SER A 428 14.98 -12.97 -9.94
CA SER A 428 15.85 -13.03 -8.78
C SER A 428 16.77 -14.25 -8.86
N THR A 429 18.07 -14.02 -8.81
CA THR A 429 19.09 -15.07 -8.81
C THR A 429 19.97 -14.93 -7.56
N SER A 430 20.22 -16.04 -6.86
CA SER A 430 21.01 -15.99 -5.63
C SER A 430 21.86 -17.24 -5.39
N VAL A 431 22.95 -17.02 -4.64
CA VAL A 431 23.84 -18.05 -4.13
C VAL A 431 23.97 -17.87 -2.62
N TYR A 432 23.83 -18.96 -1.86
CA TYR A 432 23.88 -18.91 -0.40
C TYR A 432 24.69 -20.06 0.19
N GLY A 433 25.17 -19.86 1.42
CA GLY A 433 25.81 -20.88 2.24
C GLY A 433 25.64 -20.57 3.72
N ASP A 434 25.38 -21.60 4.51
CA ASP A 434 25.24 -21.53 5.97
C ASP A 434 26.03 -22.67 6.62
N PHE A 435 26.89 -22.32 7.55
CA PHE A 435 27.94 -23.19 8.08
C PHE A 435 27.94 -23.13 9.61
N THR A 436 27.63 -24.25 10.25
CA THR A 436 27.70 -24.43 11.69
C THR A 436 28.94 -25.23 12.07
N TYR A 437 29.78 -24.65 12.91
CA TYR A 437 30.94 -25.31 13.51
C TYR A 437 30.62 -25.75 14.94
N HIS A 438 30.77 -27.03 15.22
CA HIS A 438 30.66 -27.61 16.55
C HIS A 438 32.02 -27.48 17.25
N LEU A 439 32.16 -26.53 18.19
CA LEU A 439 33.41 -26.28 18.92
C LEU A 439 33.69 -27.39 19.94
N ASP A 440 32.63 -27.85 20.60
CA ASP A 440 32.56 -28.98 21.52
C ASP A 440 31.13 -29.54 21.49
N ASP A 441 30.88 -30.63 22.22
CA ASP A 441 29.59 -31.35 22.25
C ASP A 441 28.39 -30.48 22.70
N VAL A 442 28.63 -29.28 23.23
CA VAL A 442 27.59 -28.38 23.76
C VAL A 442 27.68 -26.95 23.24
N THR A 443 28.54 -26.64 22.26
CA THR A 443 28.76 -25.26 21.78
C THR A 443 28.87 -25.21 20.26
N ARG A 444 27.95 -24.48 19.62
CA ARG A 444 27.82 -24.38 18.16
C ARG A 444 27.98 -22.91 17.72
N LEU A 445 28.64 -22.68 16.59
CA LEU A 445 28.82 -21.37 15.96
C LEU A 445 28.37 -21.44 14.49
N THR A 446 27.28 -20.76 14.15
CA THR A 446 26.77 -20.67 12.78
C THR A 446 27.18 -19.35 12.13
N PHE A 447 27.59 -19.42 10.87
CA PHE A 447 27.76 -18.28 9.98
C PHE A 447 27.05 -18.54 8.65
N GLY A 448 26.20 -17.61 8.24
CA GLY A 448 25.47 -17.67 6.97
C GLY A 448 25.70 -16.43 6.12
N LEU A 449 25.70 -16.62 4.80
CA LEU A 449 25.85 -15.58 3.79
C LEU A 449 24.99 -15.91 2.56
N ARG A 450 24.28 -14.92 2.02
CA ARG A 450 23.58 -14.99 0.74
C ARG A 450 23.88 -13.75 -0.08
N PHE A 451 24.21 -13.95 -1.35
CA PHE A 451 24.19 -12.89 -2.36
C PHE A 451 22.97 -13.08 -3.26
N THR A 452 22.19 -12.02 -3.45
CA THR A 452 20.99 -12.01 -4.30
C THR A 452 21.11 -10.85 -5.30
N ALA A 453 20.87 -11.13 -6.58
CA ALA A 453 20.77 -10.14 -7.64
C ALA A 453 19.34 -10.17 -8.19
N GLU A 454 18.70 -9.01 -8.29
CA GLU A 454 17.30 -8.89 -8.70
C GLU A 454 17.11 -7.84 -9.78
N GLU A 455 16.19 -8.12 -10.69
CA GLU A 455 15.80 -7.25 -11.80
C GLU A 455 14.27 -7.13 -11.78
N LYS A 456 13.75 -5.93 -12.04
CA LYS A 456 12.32 -5.64 -12.21
C LYS A 456 12.12 -4.76 -13.42
N SER A 457 11.10 -5.03 -14.23
CA SER A 457 10.65 -4.13 -15.30
C SER A 457 9.13 -4.11 -15.43
N ARG A 458 8.59 -3.03 -15.99
CA ARG A 458 7.17 -2.87 -16.28
C ARG A 458 6.97 -2.05 -17.55
N VAL A 459 6.01 -2.45 -18.37
CA VAL A 459 5.49 -1.65 -19.49
C VAL A 459 3.97 -1.65 -19.46
N GLY A 460 3.34 -0.49 -19.68
CA GLY A 460 1.89 -0.37 -19.71
C GLY A 460 1.36 1.03 -19.88
N ILE A 461 0.19 1.30 -19.28
CA ILE A 461 -0.54 2.55 -19.46
C ILE A 461 -1.38 2.88 -18.23
N ASN A 462 -1.30 4.15 -17.79
CA ASN A 462 -2.18 4.72 -16.78
C ASN A 462 -3.05 5.79 -17.44
N ALA A 463 -4.36 5.77 -17.19
CA ALA A 463 -5.32 6.69 -17.77
C ALA A 463 -6.38 7.14 -16.76
N ARG A 464 -6.77 8.41 -16.85
CA ARG A 464 -7.93 9.00 -16.20
C ARG A 464 -8.82 9.63 -17.26
N TYR A 465 -10.01 9.08 -17.40
CA TYR A 465 -11.03 9.56 -18.31
C TYR A 465 -11.85 10.65 -17.64
N ALA A 466 -12.04 11.79 -18.30
CA ALA A 466 -12.93 12.82 -17.79
C ALA A 466 -13.63 13.61 -18.92
N PHE A 467 -14.95 13.76 -18.82
CA PHE A 467 -15.76 14.50 -19.82
C PHE A 467 -16.76 15.45 -19.15
N ALA A 468 -16.95 16.64 -19.74
CA ALA A 468 -17.98 17.60 -19.37
C ALA A 468 -19.10 17.64 -20.42
N LEU A 469 -20.35 17.55 -19.96
CA LEU A 469 -21.54 17.78 -20.77
C LEU A 469 -22.19 19.12 -20.43
N GLY A 470 -22.74 19.80 -21.44
CA GLY A 470 -23.50 21.02 -21.20
C GLY A 470 -24.58 21.33 -22.23
N GLY A 471 -25.54 22.13 -21.76
CA GLY A 471 -26.70 22.61 -22.51
C GLY A 471 -26.50 23.99 -23.13
N ARG A 472 -27.59 24.53 -23.70
CA ARG A 472 -27.58 25.80 -24.42
C ARG A 472 -27.09 26.96 -23.54
N GLY A 473 -26.11 27.71 -24.05
CA GLY A 473 -25.57 28.87 -23.34
C GLY A 473 -24.57 28.54 -22.23
N PHE A 474 -23.88 27.39 -22.32
CA PHE A 474 -22.93 26.89 -21.32
C PHE A 474 -23.54 26.55 -19.95
N SER A 475 -24.81 26.12 -19.91
CA SER A 475 -25.38 25.52 -18.70
C SER A 475 -24.71 24.17 -18.41
N CYS A 476 -24.01 24.06 -17.28
CA CYS A 476 -23.21 22.88 -16.93
C CYS A 476 -24.04 21.64 -16.56
N CYS A 477 -23.36 20.49 -16.61
CA CYS A 477 -23.49 19.39 -15.66
C CYS A 477 -24.66 18.43 -15.97
N GLY A 478 -24.79 18.05 -17.23
CA GLY A 478 -25.63 16.92 -17.62
C GLY A 478 -24.98 15.58 -17.27
N GLY A 479 -25.75 14.65 -16.70
CA GLY A 479 -25.26 13.31 -16.36
C GLY A 479 -25.13 12.37 -17.57
N VAL A 480 -24.24 11.38 -17.44
CA VAL A 480 -24.17 10.20 -18.32
C VAL A 480 -24.50 8.93 -17.55
N ARG A 481 -24.85 7.88 -18.30
CA ARG A 481 -24.84 6.50 -17.82
C ARG A 481 -23.65 5.77 -18.43
N LEU A 482 -22.82 5.16 -17.57
CA LEU A 482 -21.74 4.23 -17.95
C LEU A 482 -21.56 3.18 -16.87
N GLY A 483 -21.19 1.94 -17.23
CA GLY A 483 -20.96 0.87 -16.25
C GLY A 483 -22.21 0.05 -15.94
N THR A 484 -23.34 0.37 -16.57
CA THR A 484 -24.65 -0.26 -16.35
C THR A 484 -24.70 -1.74 -16.79
N GLU A 485 -25.88 -2.37 -16.74
CA GLU A 485 -26.05 -3.82 -16.84
C GLU A 485 -25.30 -4.44 -18.02
N GLY A 486 -24.30 -5.27 -17.74
CA GLY A 486 -23.51 -5.99 -18.74
C GLY A 486 -22.35 -5.20 -19.37
N PHE A 487 -22.01 -4.01 -18.85
CA PHE A 487 -20.78 -3.31 -19.18
C PHE A 487 -19.54 -4.18 -18.89
N ARG A 488 -18.53 -4.14 -19.76
CA ARG A 488 -17.25 -4.83 -19.59
C ARG A 488 -16.10 -3.99 -20.16
N PHE A 489 -15.08 -3.78 -19.34
CA PHE A 489 -13.79 -3.25 -19.80
C PHE A 489 -13.12 -4.21 -20.79
N ALA A 490 -12.22 -3.67 -21.62
CA ALA A 490 -11.40 -4.47 -22.53
C ALA A 490 -10.29 -5.24 -21.80
N ALA A 491 -9.69 -4.65 -20.78
CA ALA A 491 -8.59 -5.24 -20.00
C ALA A 491 -7.48 -5.78 -20.93
N ARG A 492 -7.36 -7.11 -21.07
CA ARG A 492 -6.37 -7.78 -21.94
C ARG A 492 -6.66 -7.69 -23.42
N ASP A 493 -7.91 -7.44 -23.80
CA ASP A 493 -8.30 -7.30 -25.20
C ASP A 493 -8.04 -5.87 -25.72
N ARG A 494 -7.54 -4.96 -24.86
CA ARG A 494 -7.03 -3.62 -25.23
C ARG A 494 -5.90 -3.71 -26.26
N THR A 495 -5.90 -2.83 -27.26
CA THR A 495 -4.91 -2.81 -28.34
C THR A 495 -4.08 -1.52 -28.42
N ILE A 496 -4.53 -0.43 -27.80
CA ILE A 496 -3.89 0.89 -27.82
C ILE A 496 -3.25 1.18 -26.45
N PHE A 497 -1.94 0.98 -26.37
CA PHE A 497 -1.10 1.36 -25.21
C PHE A 497 -0.33 2.67 -25.42
N GLU A 498 -0.15 3.10 -26.67
CA GLU A 498 0.36 4.41 -27.04
C GLU A 498 -0.81 5.23 -27.62
N PRO A 499 -1.34 6.25 -26.92
CA PRO A 499 -2.41 7.09 -27.44
C PRO A 499 -1.97 8.02 -28.58
N ASP A 500 -0.70 8.44 -28.67
CA ASP A 500 -0.19 9.23 -29.81
C ASP A 500 0.08 8.31 -31.00
N ALA A 501 -1.01 7.94 -31.70
CA ALA A 501 -0.97 7.03 -32.83
C ALA A 501 -0.26 7.63 -34.06
N ASN A 502 -0.14 8.95 -34.13
CA ASN A 502 0.45 9.67 -35.26
C ASN A 502 1.94 10.05 -35.05
N GLY A 503 2.38 10.15 -33.79
CA GLY A 503 3.76 10.42 -33.37
C GLY A 503 4.17 11.89 -33.43
N ASP A 504 3.22 12.84 -33.31
CA ASP A 504 3.52 14.28 -33.29
C ASP A 504 3.84 14.85 -31.89
N GLY A 505 3.72 14.03 -30.84
CA GLY A 505 3.94 14.38 -29.45
C GLY A 505 2.69 14.90 -28.75
N THR A 506 1.50 14.82 -29.37
CA THR A 506 0.23 15.24 -28.78
C THR A 506 -0.88 14.22 -29.02
N VAL A 507 -1.75 14.03 -28.02
CA VAL A 507 -2.94 13.19 -28.15
C VAL A 507 -4.12 14.08 -28.57
N SER A 508 -4.59 13.94 -29.80
CA SER A 508 -5.77 14.64 -30.30
C SER A 508 -7.08 14.11 -29.68
N ASP A 509 -8.18 14.87 -29.79
CA ASP A 509 -9.52 14.42 -29.37
C ASP A 509 -9.93 13.08 -30.04
N GLU A 510 -9.53 12.85 -31.30
CA GLU A 510 -9.83 11.62 -32.04
C GLU A 510 -9.05 10.43 -31.48
N GLU A 511 -7.75 10.62 -31.18
CA GLU A 511 -6.89 9.62 -30.55
C GLU A 511 -7.32 9.31 -29.11
N TYR A 512 -7.69 10.34 -28.33
CA TYR A 512 -8.22 10.17 -26.98
C TYR A 512 -9.50 9.32 -26.98
N LEU A 513 -10.43 9.60 -27.90
CA LEU A 513 -11.66 8.83 -28.01
C LEU A 513 -11.40 7.41 -28.52
N ALA A 514 -10.51 7.23 -29.50
CA ALA A 514 -10.11 5.89 -29.96
C ALA A 514 -9.52 5.07 -28.81
N PHE A 515 -8.63 5.68 -28.01
CA PHE A 515 -8.05 5.09 -26.81
C PHE A 515 -9.09 4.75 -25.73
N TYR A 516 -10.07 5.62 -25.50
CA TYR A 516 -11.17 5.37 -24.56
C TYR A 516 -12.07 4.21 -25.02
N TYR A 517 -12.47 4.17 -26.30
CA TYR A 517 -13.30 3.10 -26.85
C TYR A 517 -12.57 1.75 -26.89
N ASP A 518 -11.27 1.73 -27.17
CA ASP A 518 -10.44 0.52 -27.12
C ASP A 518 -10.32 -0.05 -25.68
N GLY A 519 -10.53 0.78 -24.65
CA GLY A 519 -10.64 0.35 -23.24
C GLY A 519 -11.97 -0.33 -22.88
N ILE A 520 -12.97 -0.38 -23.77
CA ILE A 520 -14.32 -0.89 -23.50
C ILE A 520 -14.66 -2.06 -24.44
N ALA A 521 -14.71 -3.28 -23.91
CA ALA A 521 -15.14 -4.45 -24.70
C ALA A 521 -16.64 -4.48 -24.96
N GLN A 522 -17.45 -3.90 -24.06
CA GLN A 522 -18.91 -3.86 -24.20
C GLN A 522 -19.51 -2.75 -23.33
N PHE A 523 -20.36 -1.90 -23.93
CA PHE A 523 -21.22 -0.96 -23.19
C PHE A 523 -22.39 -1.68 -22.49
N GLY A 524 -22.78 -1.16 -21.33
CA GLY A 524 -23.93 -1.63 -20.55
C GLY A 524 -25.28 -1.29 -21.22
N ALA A 525 -26.33 -1.98 -20.80
CA ALA A 525 -27.65 -1.92 -21.45
C ALA A 525 -28.33 -0.54 -21.39
N ARG A 526 -27.91 0.32 -20.46
CA ARG A 526 -28.41 1.69 -20.29
C ARG A 526 -27.34 2.76 -20.51
N ASP A 527 -26.13 2.36 -20.91
CA ASP A 527 -25.03 3.30 -21.18
C ASP A 527 -25.37 4.20 -22.37
N ASN A 528 -25.10 5.50 -22.25
CA ASN A 528 -25.46 6.49 -23.27
C ASN A 528 -24.26 7.26 -23.85
N VAL A 529 -23.04 6.97 -23.37
CA VAL A 529 -21.80 7.69 -23.74
C VAL A 529 -21.48 7.60 -25.24
N GLU A 530 -21.65 6.44 -25.88
CA GLU A 530 -21.45 6.29 -27.34
C GLU A 530 -22.36 7.23 -28.15
N ALA A 531 -23.65 7.31 -27.78
CA ALA A 531 -24.62 8.18 -28.43
C ALA A 531 -24.35 9.67 -28.19
N VAL A 532 -23.76 10.02 -27.05
CA VAL A 532 -23.33 11.39 -26.71
C VAL A 532 -22.15 11.84 -27.58
N PHE A 533 -21.18 10.96 -27.82
CA PHE A 533 -20.00 11.27 -28.63
C PHE A 533 -20.20 11.16 -30.15
N ALA A 534 -21.22 10.45 -30.63
CA ALA A 534 -21.50 10.26 -32.06
C ALA A 534 -21.67 11.58 -32.86
N ASN A 535 -21.96 12.70 -32.17
CA ASN A 535 -22.09 14.03 -32.77
C ASN A 535 -20.81 14.90 -32.65
N GLY A 536 -19.71 14.37 -32.11
CA GLY A 536 -18.39 15.01 -32.04
C GLY A 536 -18.13 15.83 -30.77
N THR A 537 -16.85 16.06 -30.47
CA THR A 537 -16.39 16.93 -29.38
C THR A 537 -16.36 18.39 -29.81
N TYR A 538 -16.48 19.30 -28.84
CA TYR A 538 -16.57 20.73 -29.10
C TYR A 538 -15.29 21.48 -28.74
N GLY A 539 -14.40 21.62 -29.73
CA GLY A 539 -13.30 22.57 -29.73
C GLY A 539 -13.77 24.03 -29.87
N GLY A 540 -14.54 24.53 -28.91
CA GLY A 540 -14.76 25.98 -28.71
C GLY A 540 -15.36 26.79 -29.87
N GLY A 541 -16.31 26.27 -30.67
CA GLY A 541 -16.86 27.03 -31.81
C GLY A 541 -18.28 26.63 -32.30
N ALA A 542 -19.24 27.52 -32.08
CA ALA A 542 -20.66 27.53 -32.51
C ALA A 542 -21.50 26.24 -32.34
N ALA A 543 -22.60 26.34 -31.58
CA ALA A 543 -23.58 25.27 -31.39
C ALA A 543 -24.05 24.63 -32.73
N GLN A 544 -23.86 23.32 -32.86
CA GLN A 544 -24.41 22.55 -33.98
C GLN A 544 -25.92 22.37 -33.87
N GLU A 545 -26.60 22.22 -35.02
CA GLU A 545 -28.07 22.09 -35.08
C GLU A 545 -28.56 20.65 -34.86
N ASP A 546 -27.70 19.65 -35.02
CA ASP A 546 -28.00 18.22 -34.86
C ASP A 546 -27.72 17.76 -33.42
N LYS A 547 -28.80 17.51 -32.67
CA LYS A 547 -28.78 17.39 -31.21
C LYS A 547 -28.98 15.95 -30.72
N VAL A 548 -28.22 15.54 -29.70
CA VAL A 548 -28.41 14.25 -29.00
C VAL A 548 -29.48 14.38 -27.91
N PRO A 549 -30.49 13.48 -27.85
CA PRO A 549 -31.44 13.40 -26.74
C PRO A 549 -30.73 13.07 -25.41
N CYS A 550 -31.00 13.88 -24.38
CA CYS A 550 -30.68 13.55 -23.01
C CYS A 550 -31.60 12.40 -22.57
N VAL A 551 -31.01 11.27 -22.20
CA VAL A 551 -31.76 10.11 -21.70
C VAL A 551 -31.94 10.26 -20.19
N ASP A 552 -33.02 10.92 -19.81
CA ASP A 552 -33.51 11.01 -18.43
C ASP A 552 -33.72 9.59 -17.86
N THR A 553 -33.11 9.31 -16.71
CA THR A 553 -33.31 8.09 -15.93
C THR A 553 -33.81 8.40 -14.51
N LEU A 554 -35.04 8.91 -14.47
CA LEU A 554 -35.99 9.05 -13.34
C LEU A 554 -36.17 10.47 -12.78
N ASN A 555 -37.38 10.73 -12.27
CA ASN A 555 -37.84 12.07 -11.90
C ASN A 555 -37.42 12.46 -10.47
N GLN A 556 -36.14 12.72 -10.21
CA GLN A 556 -35.72 13.69 -9.17
C GLN A 556 -34.24 14.10 -9.18
N ASP A 557 -33.44 13.52 -10.08
CA ASP A 557 -32.01 13.77 -10.24
C ASP A 557 -31.58 15.26 -10.12
N ASP A 558 -30.52 15.53 -9.36
CA ASP A 558 -29.71 16.76 -9.48
C ASP A 558 -28.97 16.85 -10.85
N PHE A 559 -29.16 15.86 -11.73
CA PHE A 559 -28.68 15.82 -13.11
C PHE A 559 -29.63 16.56 -14.05
N TYR A 560 -29.20 17.75 -14.48
CA TYR A 560 -30.01 18.59 -15.35
C TYR A 560 -29.94 18.15 -16.81
N CYS A 561 -30.90 17.33 -17.25
CA CYS A 561 -31.30 17.34 -18.67
C CYS A 561 -31.81 18.75 -19.02
N PRO A 562 -31.28 19.42 -20.05
CA PRO A 562 -31.76 20.74 -20.46
C PRO A 562 -33.27 20.73 -20.77
N PRO A 563 -34.02 21.85 -20.66
CA PRO A 563 -35.48 21.84 -20.77
C PRO A 563 -36.03 21.52 -22.16
N ASP A 564 -35.17 21.52 -23.19
CA ASP A 564 -35.49 21.00 -24.53
C ASP A 564 -35.09 19.53 -24.73
N GLY A 565 -34.56 18.87 -23.69
CA GLY A 565 -34.19 17.45 -23.62
C GLY A 565 -32.90 17.12 -24.36
N LEU A 566 -32.00 18.09 -24.59
CA LEU A 566 -30.98 17.99 -25.64
C LEU A 566 -29.63 18.61 -25.21
N PHE A 567 -28.54 17.85 -25.36
CA PHE A 567 -27.18 18.38 -25.12
C PHE A 567 -26.76 19.37 -26.22
N SER A 568 -25.83 20.28 -25.89
CA SER A 568 -25.34 21.33 -26.81
C SER A 568 -23.83 21.31 -27.03
N PHE A 569 -23.06 20.66 -26.15
CA PHE A 569 -21.65 20.34 -26.37
C PHE A 569 -21.20 19.18 -25.48
N VAL A 570 -20.12 18.53 -25.91
CA VAL A 570 -19.32 17.57 -25.15
C VAL A 570 -17.88 18.07 -25.19
N ALA A 571 -17.20 18.12 -24.04
CA ALA A 571 -15.81 18.53 -23.94
C ALA A 571 -14.97 17.46 -23.22
N ILE A 572 -13.82 17.12 -23.80
CA ILE A 572 -12.82 16.29 -23.13
C ILE A 572 -12.13 17.14 -22.06
N ILE A 573 -12.12 16.65 -20.83
CA ILE A 573 -11.33 17.23 -19.74
C ILE A 573 -10.03 16.42 -19.69
N ASN A 574 -9.04 16.85 -20.46
CA ASN A 574 -7.70 16.28 -20.44
C ASN A 574 -6.79 17.16 -19.55
N PRO A 575 -6.72 16.92 -18.22
CA PRO A 575 -5.68 17.53 -17.41
C PRO A 575 -4.31 16.98 -17.86
N ASN A 576 -3.33 17.86 -18.01
CA ASN A 576 -1.93 17.57 -18.37
C ASN A 576 -1.49 16.16 -17.90
N SER A 577 -1.25 15.24 -18.86
CA SER A 577 -0.86 13.84 -18.61
C SER A 577 -1.97 12.89 -18.10
N SER A 578 -3.24 13.13 -18.46
CA SER A 578 -4.35 12.23 -18.12
C SER A 578 -4.28 10.82 -18.73
N ILE A 579 -3.46 10.62 -19.76
CA ILE A 579 -3.07 9.31 -20.27
C ILE A 579 -1.53 9.32 -20.35
N THR A 580 -0.87 8.40 -19.65
CA THR A 580 0.60 8.36 -19.52
C THR A 580 1.13 6.93 -19.71
N PRO A 581 1.83 6.65 -20.83
CA PRO A 581 2.54 5.39 -21.02
C PRO A 581 3.50 5.11 -19.87
N GLN A 582 3.46 3.88 -19.37
CA GLN A 582 4.28 3.41 -18.27
C GLN A 582 5.45 2.61 -18.82
N PHE A 583 6.64 2.94 -18.36
CA PHE A 583 7.84 2.13 -18.49
C PHE A 583 8.71 2.34 -17.25
N GLY A 584 9.32 1.27 -16.74
CA GLY A 584 10.28 1.36 -15.65
C GLY A 584 11.12 0.10 -15.57
N GLU A 585 12.37 0.25 -15.14
CA GLU A 585 13.36 -0.81 -15.01
C GLU A 585 14.21 -0.54 -13.76
N MET A 586 14.62 -1.58 -13.06
CA MET A 586 15.47 -1.51 -11.87
C MET A 586 16.30 -2.79 -11.71
N GLU A 587 17.55 -2.62 -11.25
CA GLU A 587 18.47 -3.71 -10.87
C GLU A 587 19.03 -3.45 -9.46
N ASN A 588 18.86 -4.39 -8.52
CA ASN A 588 19.43 -4.30 -7.16
C ASN A 588 20.27 -5.55 -6.82
N ASN A 589 21.21 -5.39 -5.88
CA ASN A 589 22.08 -6.47 -5.42
C ASN A 589 22.22 -6.44 -3.90
N PHE A 590 21.98 -7.56 -3.24
CA PHE A 590 21.88 -7.70 -1.79
C PHE A 590 22.90 -8.67 -1.22
N LEU A 591 23.31 -8.44 0.02
CA LEU A 591 24.20 -9.33 0.78
C LEU A 591 23.65 -9.57 2.18
N ASP A 592 22.83 -10.61 2.33
CA ASP A 592 22.34 -11.01 3.65
C ASP A 592 23.38 -11.86 4.38
N TRP A 593 23.49 -11.69 5.69
CA TRP A 593 24.35 -12.51 6.53
C TRP A 593 23.74 -12.78 7.90
N ARG A 594 24.20 -13.84 8.55
CA ARG A 594 23.88 -14.14 9.95
C ARG A 594 25.05 -14.74 10.70
N VAL A 595 25.07 -14.50 12.00
CA VAL A 595 25.98 -15.13 12.97
C VAL A 595 25.12 -15.62 14.13
N ARG A 596 25.24 -16.90 14.50
CA ARG A 596 24.59 -17.45 15.70
C ARG A 596 25.61 -18.18 16.58
N VAL A 597 25.50 -17.99 17.88
CA VAL A 597 26.19 -18.78 18.90
C VAL A 597 25.13 -19.51 19.71
N GLU A 598 25.26 -20.81 19.82
CA GLU A 598 24.36 -21.70 20.56
C GLU A 598 25.17 -22.46 21.61
N ARG A 599 24.59 -22.65 22.79
CA ARG A 599 25.21 -23.42 23.86
C ARG A 599 24.20 -24.17 24.70
N ASP A 600 24.42 -25.47 24.85
CA ASP A 600 23.65 -26.32 25.74
C ASP A 600 24.17 -26.19 27.18
N ILE A 601 23.31 -25.77 28.10
CA ILE A 601 23.61 -25.40 29.47
C ILE A 601 22.66 -26.17 30.39
N GLY A 602 23.06 -27.39 30.75
CA GLY A 602 22.34 -28.21 31.75
C GLY A 602 21.00 -28.75 31.28
N GLY A 603 20.84 -29.04 29.98
CA GLY A 603 19.59 -29.51 29.36
C GLY A 603 18.74 -28.41 28.73
N ALA A 604 19.20 -27.16 28.78
CA ALA A 604 18.59 -26.00 28.14
C ALA A 604 19.51 -25.44 27.05
N LEU A 605 18.96 -24.90 25.97
CA LEU A 605 19.70 -24.19 24.92
C LEU A 605 19.70 -22.68 25.20
N GLY A 606 20.87 -22.09 25.44
CA GLY A 606 21.06 -20.65 25.38
C GLY A 606 21.63 -20.23 24.02
N TYR A 607 21.10 -19.20 23.39
CA TYR A 607 21.59 -18.71 22.09
C TYR A 607 21.68 -17.19 21.99
N PHE A 608 22.50 -16.72 21.06
CA PHE A 608 22.56 -15.35 20.59
C PHE A 608 22.74 -15.32 19.07
N MET A 609 21.92 -14.54 18.37
CA MET A 609 21.93 -14.37 16.92
C MET A 609 22.05 -12.90 16.55
N ILE A 610 22.79 -12.63 15.47
CA ILE A 610 22.67 -11.42 14.66
C ILE A 610 22.32 -11.85 13.23
N SER A 611 21.31 -11.26 12.62
CA SER A 611 20.85 -11.62 11.27
C SER A 611 20.35 -10.40 10.50
N THR A 612 20.60 -10.36 9.19
CA THR A 612 20.03 -9.32 8.31
C THR A 612 18.92 -9.87 7.41
N GLY A 613 18.09 -8.95 6.91
CA GLY A 613 17.22 -9.16 5.77
C GLY A 613 16.96 -7.85 5.05
N HIS A 614 16.56 -7.94 3.79
CA HIS A 614 16.21 -6.81 2.94
C HIS A 614 14.79 -6.97 2.37
N LYS A 615 14.18 -5.86 1.97
CA LYS A 615 13.04 -5.85 1.03
C LYS A 615 13.45 -5.05 -0.19
N SER A 616 13.32 -5.64 -1.36
CA SER A 616 13.84 -5.07 -2.61
C SER A 616 13.24 -3.70 -2.92
N GLY A 617 14.05 -2.82 -3.51
CA GLY A 617 13.59 -1.53 -4.01
C GLY A 617 12.56 -1.66 -5.14
N GLY A 618 12.14 -0.52 -5.68
CA GLY A 618 11.24 -0.46 -6.81
C GLY A 618 11.26 0.89 -7.51
N PHE A 619 10.40 1.04 -8.50
CA PHE A 619 10.16 2.31 -9.17
C PHE A 619 8.69 2.68 -9.07
N ASN A 620 8.42 3.97 -9.23
CA ASN A 620 7.08 4.54 -9.24
C ASN A 620 6.51 4.58 -10.67
N ASP A 621 5.25 5.01 -10.78
CA ASP A 621 4.66 5.34 -12.06
C ASP A 621 5.52 6.34 -12.86
N THR A 622 5.46 6.20 -14.18
CA THR A 622 6.12 7.10 -15.12
C THR A 622 5.41 8.44 -15.14
N PHE A 623 6.16 9.53 -15.00
CA PHE A 623 5.67 10.91 -15.06
C PHE A 623 6.42 11.71 -16.13
N THR A 624 5.73 12.63 -16.80
CA THR A 624 6.32 13.56 -17.77
C THR A 624 6.35 14.97 -17.20
N GLY A 625 7.55 15.50 -16.92
CA GLY A 625 7.74 16.87 -16.41
C GLY A 625 7.83 17.94 -17.49
N GLU A 626 8.12 19.20 -17.10
CA GLU A 626 8.24 20.34 -18.03
C GLU A 626 9.27 20.15 -19.17
N THR A 627 10.23 19.23 -19.00
CA THR A 627 11.23 18.87 -20.01
C THR A 627 10.66 18.01 -21.14
N GLY A 628 9.44 17.49 -21.00
CA GLY A 628 8.82 16.54 -21.93
C GLY A 628 9.43 15.13 -21.91
N LEU A 629 10.40 14.87 -21.03
CA LEU A 629 11.00 13.54 -20.88
C LEU A 629 10.24 12.75 -19.80
N PRO A 630 9.72 11.56 -20.13
CA PRO A 630 9.12 10.68 -19.15
C PRO A 630 10.20 10.03 -18.26
N VAL A 631 9.90 9.89 -16.96
CA VAL A 631 10.79 9.33 -15.93
C VAL A 631 9.96 8.44 -15.01
N ALA A 632 10.44 7.24 -14.68
CA ALA A 632 9.91 6.40 -13.59
C ALA A 632 10.85 6.50 -12.37
N PRO A 633 10.47 7.25 -11.31
CA PRO A 633 11.35 7.51 -10.18
C PRO A 633 11.57 6.28 -9.30
N THR A 634 12.83 5.96 -9.01
CA THR A 634 13.24 4.81 -8.20
C THR A 634 13.25 5.11 -6.70
N TYR A 635 13.08 4.07 -5.89
CA TYR A 635 13.34 4.06 -4.44
C TYR A 635 14.21 2.85 -4.07
N ASP A 636 15.11 3.04 -3.11
CA ASP A 636 16.12 2.07 -2.71
C ASP A 636 15.53 0.95 -1.84
N GLU A 637 16.31 -0.09 -1.52
CA GLU A 637 15.85 -1.18 -0.65
C GLU A 637 15.64 -0.77 0.81
N GLU A 638 14.80 -1.53 1.52
CA GLU A 638 14.68 -1.45 2.97
C GLU A 638 15.60 -2.49 3.62
N GLN A 639 16.22 -2.16 4.75
CA GLN A 639 17.17 -3.04 5.43
C GLN A 639 16.80 -3.23 6.92
N VAL A 640 16.89 -4.47 7.41
CA VAL A 640 16.70 -4.81 8.82
C VAL A 640 17.88 -5.60 9.36
N VAL A 641 18.41 -5.18 10.51
CA VAL A 641 19.38 -5.93 11.32
C VAL A 641 18.73 -6.31 12.65
N VAL A 642 18.69 -7.60 12.95
CA VAL A 642 18.15 -8.12 14.22
C VAL A 642 19.26 -8.68 15.10
N TYR A 643 19.16 -8.36 16.38
CA TYR A 643 19.91 -8.95 17.48
C TYR A 643 18.90 -9.70 18.36
N GLU A 644 19.04 -11.02 18.49
CA GLU A 644 18.17 -11.84 19.35
C GLU A 644 19.02 -12.66 20.33
N ALA A 645 18.65 -12.64 21.60
CA ALA A 645 19.21 -13.50 22.65
C ALA A 645 18.09 -14.35 23.23
N GLY A 646 18.28 -15.65 23.35
CA GLY A 646 17.22 -16.54 23.83
C GLY A 646 17.69 -17.73 24.65
N TRP A 647 16.70 -18.38 25.24
CA TRP A 647 16.81 -19.51 26.14
C TRP A 647 15.65 -20.45 25.87
N LYS A 648 15.92 -21.74 25.65
CA LYS A 648 14.91 -22.79 25.47
C LYS A 648 15.16 -23.92 26.46
N SER A 649 14.12 -24.43 27.11
CA SER A 649 14.30 -25.43 28.16
C SER A 649 13.08 -26.29 28.45
N ASP A 650 13.30 -27.60 28.46
CA ASP A 650 12.39 -28.60 29.01
C ASP A 650 12.93 -29.11 30.36
N PHE A 651 12.05 -29.19 31.37
CA PHE A 651 12.42 -29.55 32.74
C PHE A 651 11.22 -30.08 33.54
N ASP A 652 11.50 -30.88 34.58
CA ASP A 652 10.46 -31.40 35.47
C ASP A 652 10.23 -30.52 36.71
N ILE A 653 9.00 -30.05 36.91
CA ILE A 653 8.54 -29.52 38.19
C ILE A 653 8.06 -30.69 39.06
N GLY A 654 9.04 -31.45 39.57
CA GLY A 654 8.81 -32.62 40.42
C GLY A 654 8.39 -33.86 39.63
N THR A 655 7.14 -33.90 39.17
CA THR A 655 6.59 -34.95 38.28
C THR A 655 5.68 -34.37 37.20
N VAL A 656 5.81 -33.06 36.95
CA VAL A 656 5.06 -32.30 35.94
C VAL A 656 6.10 -31.85 34.91
N PRO A 657 6.12 -32.45 33.71
CA PRO A 657 6.93 -31.93 32.61
C PRO A 657 6.51 -30.49 32.28
N ALA A 658 7.49 -29.60 32.16
CA ALA A 658 7.30 -28.19 31.89
C ALA A 658 8.28 -27.68 30.83
N ARG A 659 7.79 -26.88 29.88
CA ARG A 659 8.57 -26.17 28.86
C ARG A 659 8.59 -24.69 29.21
N PHE A 660 9.75 -24.05 29.08
CA PHE A 660 9.89 -22.59 29.19
C PHE A 660 10.94 -22.11 28.20
N ASN A 661 10.51 -21.20 27.32
CA ASN A 661 11.34 -20.51 26.36
C ASN A 661 11.21 -19.00 26.57
N ALA A 662 12.28 -18.28 26.26
CA ALA A 662 12.35 -16.84 26.32
C ALA A 662 13.26 -16.31 25.22
N SER A 663 12.83 -15.28 24.50
CA SER A 663 13.69 -14.50 23.61
C SER A 663 13.55 -13.01 23.88
N ALA A 664 14.67 -12.29 23.85
CA ALA A 664 14.74 -10.84 23.89
C ALA A 664 15.41 -10.36 22.60
N PHE A 665 14.80 -9.38 21.94
CA PHE A 665 15.19 -8.98 20.59
C PHE A 665 15.21 -7.47 20.42
N TYR A 666 16.05 -7.01 19.49
CA TYR A 666 16.17 -5.63 19.04
C TYR A 666 16.38 -5.61 17.52
N TYR A 667 15.58 -4.83 16.81
CA TYR A 667 15.56 -4.67 15.37
C TYR A 667 15.94 -3.22 15.07
N ASP A 668 16.94 -3.04 14.22
CA ASP A 668 17.31 -1.78 13.59
C ASP A 668 16.76 -1.82 12.16
N TYR A 669 15.77 -0.98 11.83
CA TYR A 669 15.04 -1.01 10.56
C TYR A 669 15.17 0.33 9.85
N THR A 670 16.03 0.40 8.84
CA THR A 670 16.40 1.62 8.13
C THR A 670 15.79 1.69 6.73
N ASP A 671 15.69 2.92 6.22
CA ASP A 671 15.27 3.23 4.84
C ASP A 671 13.88 2.67 4.45
N GLN A 672 12.96 2.59 5.41
CA GLN A 672 11.58 2.11 5.21
C GLN A 672 10.86 2.90 4.11
N VAL A 673 10.26 2.19 3.16
CA VAL A 673 9.51 2.79 2.05
C VAL A 673 8.08 3.08 2.50
N PHE A 674 7.71 4.36 2.49
CA PHE A 674 6.34 4.79 2.67
C PHE A 674 5.73 5.22 1.34
N THR A 675 4.43 4.97 1.17
CA THR A 675 3.66 5.36 -0.01
C THR A 675 2.70 6.51 0.36
N SER A 676 2.71 7.59 -0.41
CA SER A 676 1.84 8.76 -0.24
C SER A 676 1.10 9.10 -1.52
N LEU A 677 0.00 9.84 -1.42
CA LEU A 677 -0.79 10.33 -2.57
C LEU A 677 -0.36 11.74 -2.99
N LEU A 678 0.85 11.83 -3.56
CA LEU A 678 1.45 13.09 -3.98
C LEU A 678 0.82 13.62 -5.27
N SER A 679 0.82 14.94 -5.50
CA SER A 679 0.62 15.48 -6.85
C SER A 679 1.78 15.11 -7.79
N VAL A 680 1.54 15.10 -9.11
CA VAL A 680 2.61 14.86 -10.11
C VAL A 680 3.77 15.86 -9.95
N GLU A 681 3.50 17.12 -9.61
CA GLU A 681 4.54 18.13 -9.36
C GLU A 681 5.38 17.80 -8.11
N GLN A 682 4.72 17.36 -7.01
CA GLN A 682 5.40 16.91 -5.80
C GLN A 682 6.30 15.69 -6.10
N ALA A 683 5.77 14.68 -6.81
CA ALA A 683 6.53 13.49 -7.20
C ALA A 683 7.76 13.83 -8.06
N LEU A 684 7.61 14.71 -9.06
CA LEU A 684 8.72 15.17 -9.90
C LEU A 684 9.80 15.95 -9.11
N ASN A 685 9.39 16.76 -8.11
CA ASN A 685 10.32 17.52 -7.26
C ASN A 685 11.14 16.57 -6.35
N PHE A 686 10.49 15.60 -5.70
CA PHE A 686 11.18 14.52 -4.98
C PHE A 686 12.20 13.79 -5.88
N SER A 687 11.78 13.44 -7.10
CA SER A 687 12.60 12.74 -8.09
C SER A 687 13.83 13.53 -8.56
N ALA A 688 13.78 14.86 -8.49
CA ALA A 688 14.90 15.75 -8.82
C ALA A 688 15.89 15.95 -7.66
N GLY A 689 15.76 15.20 -6.55
CA GLY A 689 16.54 15.38 -5.33
C GLY A 689 16.11 16.60 -4.51
N GLY A 690 14.94 17.17 -4.80
CA GLY A 690 14.40 18.32 -4.10
C GLY A 690 13.74 17.93 -2.78
N VAL A 691 14.36 18.30 -1.66
CA VAL A 691 13.75 18.21 -0.31
C VAL A 691 12.77 19.37 -0.04
N SER A 692 12.52 20.22 -1.03
CA SER A 692 11.57 21.33 -0.92
C SER A 692 10.16 20.82 -1.19
N LEU A 693 9.58 20.21 -0.16
CA LEU A 693 8.18 19.79 -0.08
C LEU A 693 7.28 20.89 -0.65
N VAL A 694 6.75 20.69 -1.86
CA VAL A 694 5.79 21.63 -2.46
C VAL A 694 4.56 21.62 -1.58
N ASP A 695 4.17 22.78 -1.08
CA ASP A 695 2.99 22.91 -0.23
C ASP A 695 1.77 22.44 -1.03
N PRO A 696 0.98 21.45 -0.56
CA PRO A 696 -0.19 21.02 -1.29
C PRO A 696 -1.20 22.16 -1.51
N THR A 697 -1.16 23.24 -0.71
CA THR A 697 -1.97 24.46 -0.95
C THR A 697 -1.52 25.28 -2.16
N ASP A 698 -0.30 25.08 -2.67
CA ASP A 698 0.15 25.60 -3.96
C ASP A 698 -0.30 24.70 -5.14
N THR A 699 -0.77 23.47 -4.87
CA THR A 699 -1.34 22.59 -5.93
C THR A 699 -2.76 23.04 -6.28
N GLY A 700 -3.05 23.13 -7.59
CA GLY A 700 -4.38 23.50 -8.07
C GLY A 700 -5.42 22.43 -7.74
N ALA A 701 -6.64 22.84 -7.34
CA ALA A 701 -7.75 21.92 -7.14
C ALA A 701 -8.02 21.10 -8.42
N GLY A 702 -8.09 19.77 -8.28
CA GLY A 702 -8.18 18.85 -9.43
C GLY A 702 -6.85 18.53 -10.12
N SER A 703 -5.70 18.88 -9.54
CA SER A 703 -4.38 18.36 -9.96
C SER A 703 -4.36 16.83 -9.94
N LEU A 704 -3.61 16.20 -10.85
CA LEU A 704 -3.41 14.75 -10.80
C LEU A 704 -2.58 14.37 -9.57
N VAL A 705 -3.15 13.50 -8.74
CA VAL A 705 -2.47 12.81 -7.64
C VAL A 705 -2.09 11.38 -8.06
N VAL A 706 -0.97 10.90 -7.56
CA VAL A 706 -0.32 9.65 -7.92
C VAL A 706 0.15 8.93 -6.66
N SER A 707 0.14 7.60 -6.69
CA SER A 707 0.74 6.80 -5.64
C SER A 707 2.27 6.88 -5.77
N PHE A 708 2.95 7.41 -4.75
CA PHE A 708 4.39 7.62 -4.77
C PHE A 708 5.06 7.02 -3.53
N SER A 709 5.89 6.03 -3.76
CA SER A 709 6.68 5.28 -2.79
C SER A 709 8.12 5.81 -2.74
N TYR A 710 8.63 6.06 -1.52
CA TYR A 710 9.98 6.57 -1.28
C TYR A 710 10.51 6.14 0.09
N ASN A 711 11.83 5.94 0.20
CA ASN A 711 12.49 5.68 1.49
C ASN A 711 12.33 6.91 2.39
N ALA A 712 11.73 6.71 3.56
CA ALA A 712 11.20 7.83 4.32
C ALA A 712 11.40 7.74 5.84
N ALA A 713 11.67 6.56 6.43
CA ALA A 713 11.87 6.47 7.87
C ALA A 713 12.83 5.38 8.35
N ASP A 714 13.38 5.62 9.54
CA ASP A 714 14.13 4.68 10.37
C ASP A 714 13.29 4.37 11.63
N SER A 715 13.14 3.09 11.99
CA SER A 715 12.45 2.64 13.21
C SER A 715 13.27 1.66 14.04
N GLU A 716 13.00 1.64 15.34
CA GLU A 716 13.49 0.60 16.25
C GLU A 716 12.31 -0.26 16.71
N ILE A 717 12.52 -1.56 16.79
CA ILE A 717 11.55 -2.51 17.35
C ILE A 717 12.27 -3.41 18.35
N TYR A 718 11.80 -3.46 19.59
CA TYR A 718 12.41 -4.30 20.62
C TYR A 718 11.38 -4.87 21.57
N GLY A 719 11.71 -6.00 22.19
CA GLY A 719 10.75 -6.70 23.01
C GLY A 719 11.28 -7.94 23.69
N VAL A 720 10.38 -8.59 24.42
CA VAL A 720 10.59 -9.88 25.07
C VAL A 720 9.39 -10.77 24.76
N GLN A 721 9.66 -11.96 24.24
CA GLN A 721 8.71 -13.02 24.03
C GLN A 721 9.01 -14.16 25.00
N LEU A 722 7.97 -14.70 25.63
CA LEU A 722 8.04 -15.83 26.54
C LEU A 722 6.99 -16.84 26.11
N ASP A 723 7.35 -18.13 26.06
CA ASP A 723 6.39 -19.19 25.82
C ASP A 723 6.69 -20.41 26.70
N GLY A 724 5.70 -21.27 26.89
CA GLY A 724 5.87 -22.46 27.68
C GLY A 724 4.60 -23.26 27.86
N GLY A 725 4.73 -24.34 28.62
CA GLY A 725 3.59 -25.20 28.93
C GLY A 725 3.86 -26.18 30.06
N PHE A 726 2.80 -26.82 30.53
CA PHE A 726 2.81 -27.77 31.65
C PHE A 726 1.92 -28.97 31.33
N GLN A 727 2.45 -30.18 31.47
CA GLN A 727 1.69 -31.43 31.44
C GLN A 727 1.26 -31.81 32.86
N LEU A 728 0.11 -31.30 33.29
CA LEU A 728 -0.43 -31.48 34.63
C LEU A 728 -1.03 -32.88 34.85
N PRO A 729 -1.11 -33.37 36.10
CA PRO A 729 -1.68 -34.68 36.41
C PRO A 729 -3.12 -34.84 35.90
N MET A 730 -3.49 -36.08 35.53
CA MET A 730 -4.75 -36.42 34.84
C MET A 730 -4.80 -36.01 33.35
N GLY A 731 -3.67 -35.65 32.74
CA GLY A 731 -3.56 -35.41 31.29
C GLY A 731 -4.05 -34.04 30.85
N PHE A 732 -4.05 -33.05 31.75
CA PHE A 732 -4.32 -31.65 31.41
C PHE A 732 -3.03 -31.02 30.87
N ASN A 733 -3.07 -30.52 29.65
CA ASN A 733 -2.00 -29.70 29.08
C ASN A 733 -2.39 -28.23 29.21
N VAL A 734 -1.46 -27.39 29.64
CA VAL A 734 -1.62 -25.92 29.65
C VAL A 734 -0.48 -25.32 28.87
N ASN A 735 -0.79 -24.60 27.80
CA ASN A 735 0.19 -23.88 26.98
C ASN A 735 -0.04 -22.36 27.10
N TRP A 736 1.00 -21.56 26.95
CA TRP A 736 0.89 -20.11 26.99
C TRP A 736 2.03 -19.43 26.22
N THR A 737 1.75 -18.24 25.71
CA THR A 737 2.72 -17.37 25.01
C THR A 737 2.40 -15.92 25.36
N ALA A 738 3.40 -15.17 25.77
CA ALA A 738 3.31 -13.76 26.10
C ALA A 738 4.36 -12.97 25.30
N LEU A 739 3.93 -11.84 24.72
CA LEU A 739 4.80 -10.92 23.99
C LEU A 739 4.65 -9.52 24.58
N TRP A 740 5.77 -8.87 24.87
CA TRP A 740 5.88 -7.43 25.05
C TRP A 740 6.71 -6.85 23.91
N LEU A 741 6.19 -5.82 23.25
CA LEU A 741 6.76 -5.21 22.05
C LEU A 741 6.68 -3.68 22.15
N GLU A 742 7.80 -2.99 21.98
CA GLU A 742 7.84 -1.57 21.64
C GLU A 742 8.32 -1.44 20.19
N ALA A 743 7.62 -0.65 19.39
CA ALA A 743 7.87 -0.50 17.96
C ALA A 743 7.60 0.95 17.57
N SER A 744 8.63 1.71 17.21
CA SER A 744 8.46 3.14 16.93
C SER A 744 9.44 3.71 15.90
N ILE A 745 8.91 4.63 15.10
CA ILE A 745 9.67 5.47 14.17
C ILE A 745 10.57 6.41 14.98
N GLN A 746 11.88 6.32 14.77
CA GLN A 746 12.85 7.19 15.44
C GLN A 746 13.06 8.49 14.67
N LYS A 747 13.07 8.40 13.34
CA LYS A 747 13.35 9.51 12.44
C LYS A 747 12.66 9.27 11.10
N ALA A 748 11.93 10.27 10.61
CA ALA A 748 11.34 10.25 9.28
C ALA A 748 11.57 11.57 8.52
N LEU A 749 11.53 11.48 7.19
CA LEU A 749 11.14 12.63 6.38
C LEU A 749 9.69 13.00 6.73
N PRO A 750 9.30 14.29 6.64
CA PRO A 750 7.90 14.64 6.74
C PRO A 750 7.07 13.87 5.71
N ILE A 751 6.02 13.17 6.17
CA ILE A 751 5.12 12.39 5.33
C ILE A 751 3.85 13.20 5.11
N GLN A 752 3.31 13.16 3.89
CA GLN A 752 2.04 13.79 3.60
C GLN A 752 0.92 13.11 4.40
N ASP A 753 0.00 13.87 4.99
CA ASP A 753 -1.16 13.29 5.66
C ASP A 753 -2.14 12.67 4.63
N PHE A 754 -1.81 11.47 4.17
CA PHE A 754 -2.53 10.73 3.12
C PHE A 754 -3.93 10.25 3.55
N ARG A 755 -4.37 10.56 4.79
CA ARG A 755 -5.78 10.52 5.19
C ARG A 755 -6.61 11.59 4.47
N PHE A 756 -5.94 12.45 3.71
CA PHE A 756 -6.47 13.50 2.86
C PHE A 756 -5.79 13.43 1.49
N GLN A 757 -6.51 13.87 0.45
CA GLN A 757 -5.96 13.98 -0.91
C GLN A 757 -5.65 15.44 -1.23
N ALA A 758 -4.50 15.69 -1.85
CA ALA A 758 -4.05 17.04 -2.18
C ALA A 758 -5.01 17.80 -3.10
N ASP A 759 -5.69 17.10 -4.01
CA ASP A 759 -6.60 17.70 -4.99
C ASP A 759 -7.98 18.07 -4.43
N VAL A 760 -8.32 17.62 -3.20
CA VAL A 760 -9.62 17.89 -2.54
C VAL A 760 -9.49 18.66 -1.21
N ALA A 761 -8.53 18.30 -0.36
CA ALA A 761 -8.32 18.92 0.95
C ALA A 761 -6.84 19.31 1.16
N PRO A 762 -6.27 20.18 0.29
CA PRO A 762 -4.85 20.51 0.29
C PRO A 762 -4.32 21.14 1.59
N ASP A 763 -5.17 21.85 2.34
CA ASP A 763 -4.82 22.46 3.62
C ASP A 763 -4.69 21.43 4.77
N GLU A 764 -5.30 20.27 4.60
CA GLU A 764 -5.19 19.15 5.54
C GLU A 764 -4.15 18.12 5.09
N ALA A 765 -4.04 17.86 3.77
CA ALA A 765 -3.11 16.93 3.11
C ALA A 765 -1.65 17.42 3.09
N VAL A 766 -1.19 18.11 4.14
CA VAL A 766 0.16 18.69 4.24
C VAL A 766 1.16 17.71 4.86
N PHE A 767 2.45 17.96 4.63
CA PHE A 767 3.53 17.15 5.17
C PHE A 767 3.71 17.36 6.69
N ARG A 768 3.80 16.25 7.43
CA ARG A 768 3.89 16.21 8.90
C ARG A 768 5.03 15.28 9.34
N SER A 769 5.70 15.63 10.45
CA SER A 769 6.61 14.68 11.11
C SER A 769 5.80 13.58 11.80
N ILE A 770 6.27 12.35 11.63
CA ILE A 770 5.80 11.13 12.30
C ILE A 770 6.86 10.59 13.28
N ASP A 771 7.83 11.43 13.68
CA ASP A 771 8.88 11.04 14.62
C ASP A 771 8.27 10.65 15.98
N GLY A 772 8.78 9.56 16.58
CA GLY A 772 8.30 9.02 17.84
C GLY A 772 6.93 8.34 17.79
N ARG A 773 6.37 8.10 16.60
CA ARG A 773 5.10 7.36 16.43
C ARG A 773 5.29 5.86 16.58
N ARG A 774 4.27 5.18 17.10
CA ARG A 774 4.22 3.71 17.12
C ARG A 774 3.96 3.19 15.72
N LEU A 775 4.62 2.11 15.34
CA LEU A 775 4.34 1.42 14.09
C LEU A 775 2.91 0.83 14.10
N PRO A 776 2.19 0.84 12.97
CA PRO A 776 0.90 0.15 12.86
C PRO A 776 1.01 -1.35 13.14
N HIS A 777 -0.12 -2.01 13.42
CA HIS A 777 -0.16 -3.47 13.61
C HIS A 777 0.78 -3.98 14.73
N THR A 778 0.94 -3.18 15.80
CA THR A 778 1.76 -3.53 16.99
C THR A 778 0.99 -3.41 18.31
N PRO A 779 0.20 -4.42 18.71
CA PRO A 779 -0.32 -4.49 20.07
C PRO A 779 0.85 -4.63 21.06
N LYS A 780 0.94 -3.71 22.04
CA LYS A 780 2.12 -3.57 22.92
C LYS A 780 2.34 -4.77 23.82
N TYR A 781 1.25 -5.34 24.31
CA TYR A 781 1.22 -6.56 25.08
C TYR A 781 0.26 -7.54 24.42
N GLN A 782 0.66 -8.81 24.35
CA GLN A 782 -0.16 -9.89 23.82
C GLN A 782 0.02 -11.11 24.71
N LEU A 783 -1.06 -11.83 24.98
CA LEU A 783 -1.06 -13.04 25.81
C LEU A 783 -2.04 -14.04 25.21
N ASN A 784 -1.52 -15.18 24.77
CA ASN A 784 -2.32 -16.35 24.43
C ASN A 784 -2.11 -17.43 25.49
N ALA A 785 -3.18 -18.12 25.88
CA ALA A 785 -3.11 -19.30 26.73
C ALA A 785 -4.16 -20.32 26.28
N SER A 786 -3.83 -21.60 26.37
CA SER A 786 -4.79 -22.67 26.11
C SER A 786 -4.69 -23.78 27.16
N ILE A 787 -5.81 -24.46 27.36
CA ILE A 787 -5.90 -25.68 28.16
C ILE A 787 -6.56 -26.78 27.33
N SER A 788 -5.94 -27.94 27.27
CA SER A 788 -6.48 -29.13 26.61
C SER A 788 -6.38 -30.37 27.49
N GLN A 789 -7.20 -31.38 27.20
CA GLN A 789 -7.15 -32.68 27.87
C GLN A 789 -7.71 -33.76 26.95
N ALA A 790 -7.06 -34.92 26.92
CA ALA A 790 -7.58 -36.14 26.29
C ALA A 790 -8.03 -37.14 27.37
N ILE A 791 -9.30 -37.53 27.34
CA ILE A 791 -9.96 -38.40 28.32
C ILE A 791 -10.32 -39.72 27.66
N ALA A 792 -9.58 -40.78 27.98
CA ALA A 792 -9.91 -42.13 27.55
C ALA A 792 -11.18 -42.64 28.26
N ILE A 793 -12.14 -43.11 27.47
CA ILE A 793 -13.39 -43.73 27.92
C ILE A 793 -13.55 -45.13 27.28
N PRO A 794 -14.43 -46.02 27.79
CA PRO A 794 -14.44 -47.43 27.35
C PRO A 794 -14.74 -47.70 25.86
N TRP A 795 -15.13 -46.68 25.10
CA TRP A 795 -15.56 -46.74 23.71
C TRP A 795 -14.87 -45.69 22.81
N GLY A 796 -13.94 -44.90 23.33
CA GLY A 796 -13.19 -43.90 22.57
C GLY A 796 -12.34 -42.98 23.44
N ILE A 797 -11.88 -41.88 22.88
CA ILE A 797 -11.23 -40.76 23.55
C ILE A 797 -12.13 -39.54 23.36
N VAL A 798 -12.37 -38.78 24.43
CA VAL A 798 -12.95 -37.43 24.34
C VAL A 798 -11.84 -36.44 24.61
N ASP A 799 -11.56 -35.58 23.65
CA ASP A 799 -10.57 -34.51 23.72
C ASP A 799 -11.26 -33.15 23.72
N TYR A 800 -10.63 -32.14 24.31
CA TYR A 800 -11.09 -30.77 24.20
C TYR A 800 -9.92 -29.79 24.29
N VAL A 801 -10.11 -28.60 23.75
CA VAL A 801 -9.22 -27.44 23.86
C VAL A 801 -10.06 -26.20 24.18
N VAL A 802 -9.52 -25.30 25.01
CA VAL A 802 -10.06 -23.95 25.21
C VAL A 802 -8.89 -22.98 25.13
N SER A 803 -8.96 -22.02 24.20
CA SER A 803 -8.01 -20.91 24.04
C SER A 803 -8.59 -19.62 24.61
N ILE A 804 -7.69 -18.76 25.08
CA ILE A 804 -7.95 -17.35 25.35
C ILE A 804 -6.77 -16.53 24.82
N GLY A 805 -7.08 -15.57 23.95
CA GLY A 805 -6.14 -14.56 23.48
C GLY A 805 -6.49 -13.20 24.06
N TRP A 806 -5.49 -12.41 24.42
CA TRP A 806 -5.64 -11.00 24.76
C TRP A 806 -4.61 -10.17 24.01
N ARG A 807 -5.06 -9.06 23.43
CA ARG A 807 -4.21 -8.08 22.73
C ARG A 807 -4.49 -6.70 23.30
N ASP A 808 -3.42 -5.97 23.59
CA ASP A 808 -3.49 -4.56 23.97
C ASP A 808 -3.89 -3.67 22.78
N ASP A 809 -4.10 -2.38 23.03
CA ASP A 809 -4.47 -1.45 21.95
C ASP A 809 -3.37 -1.21 20.91
N GLN A 810 -3.82 -0.92 19.69
CA GLN A 810 -2.96 -0.69 18.53
C GLN A 810 -3.54 0.35 17.56
N PHE A 811 -2.70 0.82 16.63
CA PHE A 811 -3.07 1.75 15.57
C PHE A 811 -3.02 1.08 14.19
N ARG A 812 -3.94 1.48 13.31
CA ARG A 812 -3.98 1.07 11.89
C ARG A 812 -3.16 1.98 10.97
N THR A 813 -2.81 3.20 11.39
CA THR A 813 -1.95 4.11 10.61
C THR A 813 -0.78 4.69 11.42
N ILE A 814 0.24 5.16 10.70
CA ILE A 814 1.43 5.83 11.27
C ILE A 814 1.11 7.16 11.97
N PHE A 815 -0.07 7.72 11.76
CA PHE A 815 -0.47 8.99 12.39
C PHE A 815 -0.94 8.81 13.83
N ASN A 816 -1.25 7.58 14.26
CA ASN A 816 -1.68 7.20 15.61
C ASN A 816 -2.79 8.14 16.14
N SER A 817 -3.91 8.18 15.42
CA SER A 817 -5.13 8.95 15.73
C SER A 817 -4.95 10.46 15.88
N MET A 818 -3.80 11.03 15.48
CA MET A 818 -3.58 12.47 15.61
C MET A 818 -4.35 13.26 14.55
N ASP A 819 -5.06 14.28 15.02
CA ASP A 819 -5.56 15.37 14.19
C ASP A 819 -4.60 16.56 14.27
N PHE A 820 -3.92 16.88 13.17
CA PHE A 820 -2.96 17.98 13.15
C PHE A 820 -3.62 19.37 13.09
N MET A 821 -4.90 19.44 12.70
CA MET A 821 -5.68 20.68 12.67
C MET A 821 -6.40 20.92 14.00
N TYR A 822 -6.85 19.86 14.66
CA TYR A 822 -7.60 19.91 15.91
C TYR A 822 -6.98 19.03 17.02
N PRO A 823 -5.72 19.26 17.43
CA PRO A 823 -4.99 18.36 18.34
C PRO A 823 -5.61 18.23 19.75
N ASP A 824 -6.31 19.27 20.23
CA ASP A 824 -7.00 19.26 21.52
C ASP A 824 -8.39 18.58 21.46
N ASN A 825 -8.94 18.36 20.26
CA ASN A 825 -10.25 17.75 20.02
C ASN A 825 -10.26 17.05 18.64
N PRO A 826 -9.56 15.91 18.50
CA PRO A 826 -9.40 15.23 17.23
C PRO A 826 -10.74 14.73 16.67
N ARG A 827 -10.94 14.84 15.36
CA ARG A 827 -12.15 14.36 14.68
C ARG A 827 -12.21 12.83 14.66
N LEU A 828 -13.39 12.27 14.89
CA LEU A 828 -13.59 10.81 14.99
C LEU A 828 -13.18 10.05 13.73
N ARG A 829 -13.37 10.60 12.52
CA ARG A 829 -12.88 10.00 11.25
C ARG A 829 -11.36 9.86 11.11
N LEU A 830 -10.58 10.44 12.01
CA LEU A 830 -9.12 10.27 12.06
C LEU A 830 -8.70 9.27 13.14
N ASN A 831 -9.65 8.70 13.89
CA ASN A 831 -9.40 7.58 14.78
C ASN A 831 -9.00 6.36 13.94
N ASP A 832 -7.84 5.81 14.24
CA ASP A 832 -7.27 4.60 13.65
C ASP A 832 -6.92 3.58 14.75
N LYS A 833 -7.39 3.82 15.98
CA LYS A 833 -7.08 3.01 17.14
C LYS A 833 -8.06 1.84 17.26
N VAL A 834 -7.54 0.62 17.21
CA VAL A 834 -8.26 -0.58 17.66
C VAL A 834 -8.03 -0.72 19.16
N GLU A 835 -9.11 -0.67 19.93
CA GLU A 835 -9.06 -0.91 21.37
C GLU A 835 -8.71 -2.37 21.69
N GLY A 836 -7.98 -2.59 22.80
CA GLY A 836 -7.54 -3.93 23.19
C GLY A 836 -8.70 -4.87 23.52
N PHE A 837 -8.58 -6.14 23.09
CA PHE A 837 -9.67 -7.11 23.07
C PHE A 837 -9.25 -8.51 23.53
N VAL A 838 -10.25 -9.37 23.78
CA VAL A 838 -10.07 -10.75 24.23
C VAL A 838 -10.81 -11.70 23.28
N SER A 839 -10.08 -12.63 22.66
CA SER A 839 -10.67 -13.77 21.94
C SER A 839 -10.77 -14.99 22.87
N VAL A 840 -11.82 -15.79 22.70
CA VAL A 840 -12.03 -17.04 23.46
C VAL A 840 -12.65 -18.06 22.53
N ASP A 841 -11.99 -19.21 22.40
CA ASP A 841 -12.39 -20.27 21.47
C ASP A 841 -12.37 -21.62 22.19
N ALA A 842 -13.19 -22.55 21.73
CA ALA A 842 -13.30 -23.86 22.36
C ALA A 842 -13.63 -24.95 21.33
N GLY A 843 -12.88 -26.04 21.38
CA GLY A 843 -13.10 -27.25 20.59
C GLY A 843 -13.33 -28.46 21.48
N VAL A 844 -14.19 -29.38 21.03
CA VAL A 844 -14.38 -30.69 21.66
C VAL A 844 -14.48 -31.78 20.58
N GLY A 845 -13.70 -32.83 20.75
CA GLY A 845 -13.66 -33.99 19.86
C GLY A 845 -13.99 -35.29 20.58
N PHE A 846 -14.49 -36.25 19.80
CA PHE A 846 -14.67 -37.63 20.20
C PHE A 846 -14.14 -38.56 19.11
N SER A 847 -13.12 -39.34 19.44
CA SER A 847 -12.49 -40.34 18.58
C SER A 847 -12.87 -41.75 19.04
N HIS A 848 -13.54 -42.54 18.21
CA HIS A 848 -13.97 -43.90 18.59
C HIS A 848 -12.81 -44.92 18.56
N ASN A 849 -12.81 -45.88 19.48
CA ASN A 849 -11.73 -46.87 19.70
C ASN A 849 -11.33 -47.73 18.48
N ASN A 850 -12.07 -47.71 17.38
CA ASN A 850 -11.70 -48.40 16.14
C ASN A 850 -10.86 -47.54 15.17
N GLY A 851 -10.58 -46.28 15.50
CA GLY A 851 -9.81 -45.34 14.67
C GLY A 851 -10.46 -44.94 13.34
N ARG A 852 -11.77 -45.17 13.16
CA ARG A 852 -12.49 -44.95 11.88
C ARG A 852 -13.56 -43.86 11.92
N MET A 853 -13.77 -43.24 13.07
CA MET A 853 -14.78 -42.22 13.26
C MET A 853 -14.31 -41.23 14.32
N ARG A 854 -14.24 -39.97 13.92
CA ARG A 854 -14.16 -38.81 14.80
C ARG A 854 -15.43 -37.99 14.63
N VAL A 855 -15.90 -37.36 15.71
CA VAL A 855 -16.96 -36.35 15.69
C VAL A 855 -16.46 -35.21 16.55
N GLU A 856 -16.45 -34.00 16.02
CA GLU A 856 -15.97 -32.82 16.72
C GLU A 856 -16.91 -31.63 16.51
N GLY A 857 -16.73 -30.61 17.34
CA GLY A 857 -17.40 -29.33 17.21
C GLY A 857 -16.57 -28.26 17.91
N PHE A 858 -16.48 -27.10 17.29
CA PHE A 858 -15.75 -25.95 17.78
C PHE A 858 -16.63 -24.70 17.77
N VAL A 859 -16.20 -23.68 18.50
CA VAL A 859 -16.76 -22.33 18.49
C VAL A 859 -15.61 -21.33 18.68
N SER A 860 -15.48 -20.40 17.74
CA SER A 860 -14.49 -19.32 17.77
C SER A 860 -15.19 -18.00 18.13
N ASN A 861 -14.46 -17.05 18.74
CA ASN A 861 -15.02 -15.78 19.21
C ASN A 861 -16.30 -15.95 20.07
N VAL A 862 -16.20 -16.73 21.15
CA VAL A 862 -17.30 -17.02 22.09
C VAL A 862 -17.87 -15.76 22.76
N THR A 863 -17.10 -14.66 22.81
CA THR A 863 -17.58 -13.38 23.35
C THR A 863 -18.51 -12.65 22.37
N GLY A 864 -18.42 -12.93 21.07
CA GLY A 864 -19.13 -12.19 20.02
C GLY A 864 -18.63 -10.75 19.88
N ASP A 865 -17.38 -10.48 20.27
CA ASP A 865 -16.81 -9.13 20.17
C ASP A 865 -16.49 -8.83 18.70
N VAL A 866 -16.72 -7.57 18.28
CA VAL A 866 -16.53 -7.10 16.91
C VAL A 866 -15.49 -5.99 16.91
N HIS A 867 -14.51 -6.09 16.01
CA HIS A 867 -13.39 -5.15 15.90
C HIS A 867 -13.18 -4.73 14.44
N GLU A 868 -12.63 -3.53 14.24
CA GLU A 868 -12.26 -3.06 12.91
C GLU A 868 -11.07 -3.88 12.38
N ALA A 869 -11.31 -4.69 11.34
CA ALA A 869 -10.30 -5.55 10.74
C ALA A 869 -9.31 -4.77 9.84
N ALA A 870 -9.79 -3.76 9.11
CA ALA A 870 -9.00 -2.90 8.25
C ALA A 870 -9.64 -1.51 8.11
N GLN A 871 -8.80 -0.49 8.01
CA GLN A 871 -9.23 0.90 7.75
C GLN A 871 -8.93 1.26 6.29
N ILE A 872 -9.96 1.60 5.52
CA ILE A 872 -9.81 2.17 4.17
C ILE A 872 -10.09 3.68 4.25
N ILE A 873 -9.11 4.47 3.88
CA ILE A 873 -9.23 5.93 3.83
C ILE A 873 -10.12 6.29 2.63
N THR A 874 -11.37 6.63 2.90
CA THR A 874 -12.28 7.25 1.93
C THR A 874 -12.69 8.64 2.41
N GLN A 875 -12.96 9.55 1.47
CA GLN A 875 -13.49 10.86 1.81
C GLN A 875 -14.99 10.78 2.06
N PRO A 876 -15.50 11.41 3.12
CA PRO A 876 -16.94 11.51 3.32
C PRO A 876 -17.58 12.36 2.22
N SER A 877 -18.82 12.00 1.84
CA SER A 877 -19.68 12.84 1.01
C SER A 877 -19.80 14.24 1.64
N THR A 878 -19.58 15.30 0.85
CA THR A 878 -19.64 16.70 1.30
C THR A 878 -21.06 17.22 1.47
N SER A 879 -21.91 16.44 2.16
CA SER A 879 -23.20 16.87 2.67
C SER A 879 -22.98 17.98 3.71
N GLY A 880 -23.34 19.22 3.36
CA GLY A 880 -22.99 20.44 4.11
C GLY A 880 -23.73 20.66 5.43
N ARG A 881 -24.05 19.61 6.19
CA ARG A 881 -24.63 19.70 7.53
C ARG A 881 -23.55 19.85 8.59
N ARG A 882 -23.92 20.45 9.72
CA ARG A 882 -23.02 20.69 10.86
C ARG A 882 -23.11 19.52 11.84
N PRO A 883 -22.01 19.15 12.52
CA PRO A 883 -22.06 18.13 13.56
C PRO A 883 -23.07 18.52 14.66
N GLY A 884 -23.98 17.59 14.99
CA GLY A 884 -24.99 17.74 16.04
C GLY A 884 -26.46 17.67 15.64
N GLU A 885 -26.82 17.41 14.36
CA GLU A 885 -28.24 17.31 13.93
C GLU A 885 -28.81 15.87 13.86
N LEU A 886 -28.00 14.82 14.05
CA LEU A 886 -28.48 13.43 14.04
C LEU A 886 -29.17 13.04 15.37
N PRO A 887 -30.44 12.57 15.35
CA PRO A 887 -31.13 12.11 16.54
C PRO A 887 -30.74 10.66 16.88
N VAL A 888 -29.66 10.48 17.65
CA VAL A 888 -29.22 9.16 18.16
C VAL A 888 -30.34 8.46 18.92
N ARG A 889 -31.00 7.49 18.28
CA ARG A 889 -32.00 6.61 18.90
C ARG A 889 -31.28 5.38 19.46
N ARG A 890 -31.01 5.40 20.76
CA ARG A 890 -30.58 4.18 21.48
C ARG A 890 -31.66 3.09 21.41
N PRO A 891 -31.34 1.86 20.97
CA PRO A 891 -32.18 0.71 21.23
C PRO A 891 -32.14 0.32 22.71
N VAL A 892 -33.04 -0.58 23.09
CA VAL A 892 -33.25 -0.98 24.49
C VAL A 892 -32.62 -2.34 24.76
N GLY A 893 -31.47 -2.33 25.43
CA GLY A 893 -30.98 -3.35 26.37
C GLY A 893 -30.99 -4.82 25.95
N GLN A 894 -29.80 -5.36 25.68
CA GLN A 894 -29.50 -6.79 25.86
C GLN A 894 -28.34 -6.97 26.84
N ASP A 895 -28.65 -7.08 28.13
CA ASP A 895 -27.68 -7.53 29.14
C ASP A 895 -27.48 -9.04 29.01
N GLY A 896 -26.48 -9.45 28.21
CA GLY A 896 -26.09 -10.85 28.06
C GLY A 896 -25.48 -11.45 29.34
N PRO A 897 -25.49 -12.80 29.49
CA PRO A 897 -24.99 -13.48 30.70
C PRO A 897 -23.46 -13.33 30.93
N TRP A 898 -22.72 -12.81 29.96
CA TRP A 898 -21.24 -12.73 29.97
C TRP A 898 -20.67 -11.35 30.32
N THR A 899 -21.53 -10.35 30.59
CA THR A 899 -21.16 -8.95 30.89
C THR A 899 -20.12 -8.76 32.00
N TRP A 900 -19.87 -9.75 32.86
CA TRP A 900 -18.84 -9.67 33.89
C TRP A 900 -17.39 -9.81 33.35
N LEU A 901 -17.19 -10.53 32.24
CA LEU A 901 -15.87 -10.71 31.60
C LEU A 901 -15.41 -9.42 30.90
N GLN A 902 -16.30 -8.81 30.10
CA GLN A 902 -16.08 -7.50 29.46
C GLN A 902 -15.71 -6.42 30.49
N ASN A 903 -16.38 -6.42 31.65
CA ASN A 903 -16.08 -5.51 32.77
C ASN A 903 -14.74 -5.79 33.49
N MET A 904 -14.11 -6.96 33.26
CA MET A 904 -12.79 -7.30 33.80
C MET A 904 -11.67 -6.84 32.86
N ALA A 905 -11.80 -7.06 31.55
CA ALA A 905 -10.88 -6.55 30.54
C ALA A 905 -10.72 -5.02 30.65
N ARG A 906 -11.85 -4.30 30.74
CA ARG A 906 -11.89 -2.83 30.87
C ARG A 906 -11.28 -2.27 32.16
N ARG A 907 -10.96 -3.11 33.14
CA ARG A 907 -10.23 -2.72 34.38
C ARG A 907 -8.73 -2.94 34.29
N LEU A 908 -8.27 -3.68 33.28
CA LEU A 908 -6.85 -3.89 33.01
C LEU A 908 -6.30 -2.79 32.08
N SER A 909 -7.10 -2.33 31.11
CA SER A 909 -6.75 -1.24 30.18
C SER A 909 -6.56 0.13 30.85
N ASP A 910 -7.38 0.49 31.85
CA ASP A 910 -7.27 1.75 32.61
C ASP A 910 -5.99 1.85 33.49
N GLY A 911 -5.12 0.84 33.46
CA GLY A 911 -4.06 0.60 34.44
C GLY A 911 -2.68 1.24 34.21
N ALA A 912 -2.46 2.04 33.16
CA ALA A 912 -1.11 2.55 32.83
C ALA A 912 -1.07 4.01 32.32
N ARG A 913 -0.79 4.98 33.21
CA ARG A 913 -0.37 6.35 32.83
C ARG A 913 0.70 6.93 33.77
N PRO A 914 1.99 6.96 33.36
CA PRO A 914 2.99 7.84 33.95
C PRO A 914 2.97 9.21 33.24
N GLY A 915 2.73 10.29 33.98
CA GLY A 915 2.69 11.64 33.40
C GLY A 915 4.09 12.19 33.05
N ALA A 916 4.26 12.68 31.82
CA ALA A 916 5.50 13.30 31.37
C ALA A 916 5.58 14.79 31.77
N SER A 917 6.70 15.17 32.38
CA SER A 917 7.07 16.57 32.63
C SER A 917 8.58 16.66 32.87
N ALA A 918 9.36 16.90 31.81
CA ALA A 918 10.79 17.16 31.91
C ALA A 918 11.23 18.24 30.92
N THR A 919 11.78 19.33 31.44
CA THR A 919 12.38 20.43 30.66
C THR A 919 13.85 20.15 30.36
N HIS A 920 14.29 20.29 29.11
CA HIS A 920 15.70 20.19 28.73
C HIS A 920 16.50 21.50 28.95
N PRO A 921 17.67 21.45 29.60
CA PRO A 921 18.80 22.34 29.36
C PRO A 921 19.79 21.71 28.35
N GLY A 922 20.51 22.53 27.56
CA GLY A 922 21.13 22.04 26.31
C GLY A 922 22.67 22.06 26.17
N SER A 923 23.10 21.46 25.04
CA SER A 923 24.44 21.49 24.38
C SER A 923 25.58 20.68 25.03
N PRO A 924 26.69 20.34 24.31
CA PRO A 924 27.03 20.70 22.91
C PRO A 924 27.68 19.58 22.00
N ALA A 925 27.66 19.83 20.68
CA ALA A 925 28.68 19.50 19.64
C ALA A 925 28.95 18.02 19.23
N ASP A 926 28.70 17.62 17.95
CA ASP A 926 29.53 17.79 16.71
C ASP A 926 30.61 16.67 16.55
N ARG A 927 30.45 15.61 15.72
CA ARG A 927 30.45 15.54 14.23
C ARG A 927 29.90 14.18 13.67
N ASP A 928 29.83 13.84 12.38
CA ASP A 928 30.46 14.40 11.15
C ASP A 928 29.61 14.25 9.87
N SER A 929 29.25 15.37 9.22
CA SER A 929 28.78 15.44 7.83
C SER A 929 28.82 16.89 7.35
N ARG A 930 29.94 17.35 6.78
CA ARG A 930 30.06 18.70 6.22
C ARG A 930 30.78 18.67 4.88
N GLY A 931 30.17 19.32 3.88
CA GLY A 931 30.82 19.63 2.61
C GLY A 931 32.07 20.51 2.81
N ALA A 932 32.91 20.57 1.78
CA ALA A 932 34.25 21.14 1.86
C ALA A 932 34.25 22.59 2.37
N THR A 933 35.27 22.96 3.13
CA THR A 933 35.43 24.31 3.67
C THR A 933 36.40 25.15 2.86
N ILE A 934 36.27 26.48 2.95
CA ILE A 934 37.20 27.43 2.32
C ILE A 934 38.67 27.28 2.80
N ARG A 935 38.91 26.53 3.88
CA ARG A 935 40.26 26.14 4.32
C ARG A 935 40.82 25.00 3.47
N GLU A 936 40.06 23.93 3.25
CA GLU A 936 40.48 22.83 2.38
C GLU A 936 40.74 23.33 0.95
N VAL A 937 39.89 24.22 0.41
CA VAL A 937 40.14 24.88 -0.90
C VAL A 937 41.46 25.67 -0.90
N ALA A 938 41.79 26.35 0.20
CA ALA A 938 43.03 27.12 0.31
C ALA A 938 44.27 26.21 0.38
N GLU A 939 44.19 25.12 1.13
CA GLU A 939 45.24 24.10 1.20
C GLU A 939 45.41 23.38 -0.15
N ARG A 940 44.32 22.93 -0.76
CA ARG A 940 44.29 22.22 -2.06
C ARG A 940 44.81 23.07 -3.22
N ALA A 941 44.56 24.38 -3.21
CA ALA A 941 45.11 25.34 -4.17
C ALA A 941 46.52 25.86 -3.82
N GLY A 942 47.03 25.59 -2.61
CA GLY A 942 48.33 26.06 -2.13
C GLY A 942 48.41 27.58 -1.93
N VAL A 943 47.33 28.22 -1.48
CA VAL A 943 47.24 29.68 -1.28
C VAL A 943 46.64 30.05 0.07
N SER A 944 46.66 31.34 0.43
CA SER A 944 45.96 31.79 1.65
C SER A 944 44.43 31.76 1.47
N ILE A 945 43.68 31.53 2.56
CA ILE A 945 42.21 31.65 2.61
C ILE A 945 41.75 33.00 2.05
N LYS A 946 42.50 34.08 2.31
CA LYS A 946 42.24 35.43 1.79
C LYS A 946 42.40 35.53 0.27
N THR A 947 43.24 34.68 -0.33
CA THR A 947 43.36 34.55 -1.79
C THR A 947 42.16 33.78 -2.36
N VAL A 948 41.70 32.71 -1.69
CA VAL A 948 40.51 31.95 -2.11
C VAL A 948 39.27 32.84 -2.06
N SER A 949 39.03 33.51 -0.93
CA SER A 949 37.91 34.44 -0.75
C SER A 949 37.88 35.53 -1.82
N ARG A 950 39.06 36.05 -2.23
CA ARG A 950 39.18 37.02 -3.32
C ARG A 950 38.79 36.48 -4.69
N VAL A 951 39.14 35.23 -5.00
CA VAL A 951 38.75 34.59 -6.26
C VAL A 951 37.25 34.32 -6.27
N VAL A 952 36.72 33.76 -5.19
CA VAL A 952 35.31 33.35 -5.04
C VAL A 952 34.35 34.54 -4.90
N ASN A 953 34.81 35.68 -4.38
CA ASN A 953 34.08 36.95 -4.38
C ASN A 953 34.45 37.86 -5.57
N ASN A 954 35.19 37.34 -6.55
CA ASN A 954 35.59 38.01 -7.78
C ASN A 954 36.29 39.38 -7.60
N GLU A 955 37.07 39.55 -6.53
CA GLU A 955 37.84 40.78 -6.28
C GLU A 955 38.90 41.03 -7.37
N PRO A 956 39.12 42.30 -7.80
CA PRO A 956 40.27 42.66 -8.61
C PRO A 956 41.58 42.52 -7.80
N ASN A 957 42.69 42.25 -8.50
CA ASN A 957 44.05 42.03 -7.97
C ASN A 957 44.43 40.59 -7.53
N VAL A 958 43.89 39.55 -8.18
CA VAL A 958 44.47 38.19 -8.14
C VAL A 958 45.12 37.87 -9.50
N ARG A 959 46.35 37.31 -9.50
CA ARG A 959 47.06 36.93 -10.74
C ARG A 959 46.29 35.82 -11.48
N PRO A 960 46.20 35.83 -12.83
CA PRO A 960 45.42 34.83 -13.59
C PRO A 960 45.73 33.37 -13.23
N GLN A 961 47.01 33.00 -13.24
CA GLN A 961 47.49 31.65 -12.86
C GLN A 961 47.15 31.24 -11.41
N THR A 962 46.94 32.21 -10.51
CA THR A 962 46.50 31.93 -9.13
C THR A 962 44.98 31.79 -9.06
N ARG A 963 44.24 32.52 -9.90
CA ARG A 963 42.79 32.42 -10.01
C ARG A 963 42.37 31.07 -10.59
N GLU A 964 43.02 30.61 -11.67
CA GLU A 964 42.77 29.28 -12.26
C GLU A 964 43.00 28.16 -11.24
N LYS A 965 44.12 28.19 -10.50
CA LYS A 965 44.40 27.19 -9.45
C LYS A 965 43.36 27.13 -8.34
N VAL A 966 42.82 28.28 -7.92
CA VAL A 966 41.75 28.31 -6.93
C VAL A 966 40.44 27.80 -7.52
N LEU A 967 40.07 28.20 -8.73
CA LEU A 967 38.83 27.73 -9.37
C LEU A 967 38.85 26.22 -9.63
N ALA A 968 40.01 25.66 -10.01
CA ALA A 968 40.18 24.21 -10.12
C ALA A 968 39.99 23.49 -8.77
N ALA A 969 40.58 24.02 -7.69
CA ALA A 969 40.39 23.45 -6.35
C ALA A 969 38.97 23.65 -5.77
N VAL A 970 38.25 24.68 -6.21
CA VAL A 970 36.83 24.89 -5.88
C VAL A 970 35.96 23.84 -6.55
N ALA A 971 36.18 23.59 -7.86
CA ALA A 971 35.43 22.59 -8.61
C ALA A 971 35.77 21.15 -8.21
N GLU A 972 37.03 20.86 -7.83
CA GLU A 972 37.45 19.52 -7.38
C GLU A 972 36.90 19.15 -5.99
N LEU A 973 36.61 20.15 -5.14
CA LEU A 973 36.11 19.96 -3.77
C LEU A 973 34.62 20.29 -3.63
N ASP A 974 33.92 20.53 -4.75
CA ASP A 974 32.51 20.95 -4.80
C ASP A 974 32.15 22.08 -3.81
N TYR A 975 33.00 23.12 -3.79
CA TYR A 975 32.90 24.20 -2.80
C TYR A 975 31.95 25.33 -3.24
N GLU A 976 30.78 25.42 -2.62
CA GLU A 976 29.86 26.55 -2.79
C GLU A 976 30.02 27.65 -1.71
N PRO A 977 30.16 28.94 -2.09
CA PRO A 977 30.19 30.04 -1.14
C PRO A 977 28.79 30.42 -0.63
N HIS A 978 28.46 29.98 0.58
CA HIS A 978 27.19 30.26 1.26
C HIS A 978 26.71 31.73 1.12
N PRO A 979 25.55 32.02 0.49
CA PRO A 979 25.12 33.38 0.14
C PRO A 979 25.05 34.36 1.32
N ALA A 980 24.57 33.89 2.49
CA ALA A 980 24.50 34.70 3.70
C ALA A 980 25.88 35.26 4.17
N ALA A 981 26.99 34.63 3.79
CA ALA A 981 28.33 35.12 4.14
C ALA A 981 28.76 36.34 3.30
N ARG A 982 28.23 36.53 2.08
CA ARG A 982 28.51 37.72 1.24
C ARG A 982 27.91 39.00 1.83
N GLY A 983 26.71 38.92 2.40
CA GLY A 983 25.99 40.06 3.01
C GLY A 983 26.56 40.56 4.36
N LEU A 984 27.50 39.84 4.97
CA LEU A 984 28.11 40.23 6.25
C LEU A 984 29.28 41.23 6.11
N ALA A 985 29.91 41.31 4.93
CA ALA A 985 31.08 42.16 4.69
C ALA A 985 30.74 43.53 4.05
N GLY A 986 29.65 43.59 3.27
CA GLY A 986 29.08 44.82 2.72
C GLY A 986 27.63 44.94 3.14
N ARG A 987 27.18 46.14 3.54
CA ARG A 987 25.83 46.39 4.10
C ARG A 987 24.70 46.34 3.06
N ARG A 988 24.67 45.28 2.25
CA ARG A 988 23.66 44.97 1.24
C ARG A 988 23.15 43.54 1.46
N THR A 989 21.87 43.32 1.20
CA THR A 989 21.24 42.00 1.34
C THR A 989 21.17 41.22 0.03
N PHE A 990 21.56 41.83 -1.08
CA PHE A 990 21.46 41.27 -2.42
C PHE A 990 20.03 40.76 -2.69
N SER A 991 19.03 41.52 -2.23
CA SER A 991 17.62 41.13 -2.28
C SER A 991 16.77 42.28 -2.78
N ILE A 992 15.98 42.07 -3.83
CA ILE A 992 15.03 43.04 -4.38
C ILE A 992 13.61 42.52 -4.13
N GLY A 993 12.73 43.35 -3.56
CA GLY A 993 11.34 42.97 -3.34
C GLY A 993 10.44 43.37 -4.52
N LEU A 994 9.52 42.50 -4.94
CA LEU A 994 8.49 42.81 -5.92
C LEU A 994 7.11 42.86 -5.27
N LEU A 995 6.41 43.99 -5.37
CA LEU A 995 5.06 44.18 -4.86
C LEU A 995 4.06 44.21 -6.02
N TYR A 996 3.07 43.32 -5.97
CA TYR A 996 2.01 43.24 -6.96
C TYR A 996 0.65 42.90 -6.35
N GLU A 997 -0.41 43.28 -7.05
CA GLU A 997 -1.82 43.14 -6.67
C GLU A 997 -2.55 42.47 -7.84
N ASN A 998 -3.53 41.62 -7.54
CA ASN A 998 -4.30 40.78 -8.48
C ASN A 998 -3.51 39.69 -9.27
N PRO A 999 -3.53 38.41 -8.81
CA PRO A 999 -2.94 37.28 -9.56
C PRO A 999 -3.80 36.79 -10.75
N HIS A 1000 -5.05 37.25 -10.94
CA HIS A 1000 -5.93 36.74 -11.99
C HIS A 1000 -5.61 37.28 -13.41
N GLU A 1001 -4.74 38.29 -13.56
CA GLU A 1001 -4.23 38.77 -14.85
C GLU A 1001 -2.82 38.22 -15.14
N PHE A 1002 -2.69 36.89 -15.17
CA PHE A 1002 -1.42 36.15 -15.23
C PHE A 1002 -0.42 36.69 -16.28
N SER A 1003 -0.85 36.98 -17.50
CA SER A 1003 0.04 37.31 -18.62
C SER A 1003 0.89 38.59 -18.46
N TYR A 1004 0.43 39.59 -17.69
CA TYR A 1004 1.22 40.81 -17.42
C TYR A 1004 2.21 40.58 -16.28
N ILE A 1005 1.74 39.98 -15.18
CA ILE A 1005 2.55 39.72 -13.99
C ILE A 1005 3.63 38.68 -14.29
N GLN A 1006 3.33 37.62 -15.03
CA GLN A 1006 4.29 36.60 -15.46
C GLN A 1006 5.49 37.22 -16.21
N ARG A 1007 5.26 38.02 -17.26
CA ARG A 1007 6.35 38.68 -18.01
C ARG A 1007 7.17 39.65 -17.16
N LEU A 1008 6.52 40.28 -16.18
CA LEU A 1008 7.16 41.19 -15.24
C LEU A 1008 8.03 40.41 -14.22
N LEU A 1009 7.55 39.25 -13.77
CA LEU A 1009 8.29 38.30 -12.93
C LEU A 1009 9.51 37.74 -13.67
N GLU A 1010 9.33 37.23 -14.90
CA GLU A 1010 10.41 36.73 -15.78
C GLU A 1010 11.50 37.79 -15.96
N GLY A 1011 11.12 39.02 -16.32
CA GLY A 1011 12.05 40.14 -16.50
C GLY A 1011 12.78 40.55 -15.22
N ALA A 1012 12.06 40.63 -14.09
CA ALA A 1012 12.65 40.95 -12.79
C ALA A 1012 13.59 39.82 -12.30
N HIS A 1013 13.21 38.56 -12.50
CA HIS A 1013 13.99 37.40 -12.09
C HIS A 1013 15.28 37.28 -12.91
N SER A 1014 15.20 37.42 -14.24
CA SER A 1014 16.36 37.43 -15.14
C SER A 1014 17.36 38.56 -14.79
N ALA A 1015 16.86 39.75 -14.47
CA ALA A 1015 17.69 40.87 -14.01
C ALA A 1015 18.35 40.60 -12.64
N CYS A 1016 17.63 39.95 -11.72
CA CYS A 1016 18.16 39.57 -10.41
C CYS A 1016 19.24 38.47 -10.53
N GLN A 1017 18.99 37.40 -11.29
CA GLN A 1017 19.99 36.37 -11.60
C GLN A 1017 21.28 36.97 -12.18
N THR A 1018 21.16 37.81 -13.21
CA THR A 1018 22.31 38.44 -13.89
C THR A 1018 23.13 39.34 -12.96
N THR A 1019 22.53 39.87 -11.90
CA THR A 1019 23.18 40.75 -10.92
C THR A 1019 23.50 40.07 -9.58
N GLY A 1020 23.25 38.76 -9.45
CA GLY A 1020 23.44 38.00 -8.22
C GLY A 1020 22.54 38.44 -7.06
N HIS A 1021 21.37 39.01 -7.35
CA HIS A 1021 20.34 39.33 -6.36
C HIS A 1021 19.26 38.25 -6.31
N VAL A 1022 18.61 38.10 -5.16
CA VAL A 1022 17.40 37.28 -4.98
C VAL A 1022 16.18 38.18 -5.16
N LEU A 1023 15.20 37.72 -5.94
CA LEU A 1023 13.90 38.38 -6.08
C LEU A 1023 12.94 37.85 -5.02
N LEU A 1024 12.43 38.72 -4.14
CA LEU A 1024 11.47 38.37 -3.09
C LEU A 1024 10.07 38.87 -3.46
N LEU A 1025 9.16 37.95 -3.71
CA LEU A 1025 7.80 38.27 -4.15
C LEU A 1025 6.89 38.57 -2.95
N ARG A 1026 6.04 39.58 -3.09
CA ARG A 1026 4.95 39.83 -2.15
C ARG A 1026 3.64 40.16 -2.89
N PRO A 1027 2.73 39.18 -3.04
CA PRO A 1027 1.36 39.47 -3.44
C PRO A 1027 0.64 40.29 -2.37
N CYS A 1028 -0.24 41.19 -2.81
CA CYS A 1028 -1.04 42.09 -1.99
C CYS A 1028 -2.54 41.90 -2.30
N THR A 1029 -3.07 40.70 -2.05
CA THR A 1029 -4.44 40.29 -2.42
C THR A 1029 -5.55 40.96 -1.61
N GLU A 1030 -5.32 41.30 -0.34
CA GLU A 1030 -6.32 41.90 0.55
C GLU A 1030 -6.19 43.44 0.69
N GLY A 1031 -5.59 44.09 -0.32
CA GLY A 1031 -5.38 45.54 -0.35
C GLY A 1031 -4.10 46.00 0.35
N VAL A 1032 -3.30 46.81 -0.37
CA VAL A 1032 -1.99 47.25 0.11
C VAL A 1032 -2.07 48.46 1.07
N THR A 1033 -1.38 48.38 2.21
CA THR A 1033 -1.23 49.49 3.17
C THR A 1033 0.24 49.90 3.34
N PRO A 1034 0.55 51.19 3.63
CA PRO A 1034 1.92 51.62 3.87
C PRO A 1034 2.61 50.89 5.03
N LEU A 1035 1.85 50.49 6.06
CA LEU A 1035 2.40 49.73 7.19
C LEU A 1035 2.90 48.35 6.75
N LEU A 1036 2.12 47.64 5.93
CA LEU A 1036 2.47 46.31 5.41
C LEU A 1036 3.70 46.37 4.48
N VAL A 1037 3.77 47.35 3.58
CA VAL A 1037 4.93 47.57 2.71
C VAL A 1037 6.19 47.87 3.54
N ARG A 1038 6.07 48.73 4.56
CA ARG A 1038 7.17 49.07 5.47
C ARG A 1038 7.63 47.88 6.31
N GLN A 1039 6.70 47.05 6.76
CA GLN A 1039 6.98 45.85 7.53
C GLN A 1039 7.72 44.82 6.67
N PHE A 1040 7.23 44.53 5.46
CA PHE A 1040 7.88 43.66 4.49
C PHE A 1040 9.33 44.11 4.27
N ALA A 1041 9.55 45.36 3.84
CA ALA A 1041 10.88 45.89 3.54
C ALA A 1041 11.85 45.84 4.74
N ARG A 1042 11.36 46.02 5.98
CA ARG A 1042 12.19 45.96 7.19
C ARG A 1042 12.46 44.53 7.67
N GLN A 1043 11.53 43.59 7.49
CA GLN A 1043 11.69 42.20 7.89
C GLN A 1043 12.63 41.46 6.92
N THR A 1044 12.40 41.59 5.61
CA THR A 1044 13.23 40.97 4.57
C THR A 1044 14.54 41.72 4.31
N ARG A 1045 14.63 42.99 4.75
CA ARG A 1045 15.80 43.87 4.61
C ARG A 1045 16.25 44.07 3.15
N VAL A 1046 15.32 44.10 2.20
CA VAL A 1046 15.62 44.32 0.77
C VAL A 1046 16.44 45.59 0.51
N ASP A 1047 17.32 45.52 -0.49
CA ASP A 1047 18.10 46.67 -0.98
C ASP A 1047 17.22 47.65 -1.80
N GLY A 1048 16.08 47.19 -2.30
CA GLY A 1048 15.06 48.04 -2.93
C GLY A 1048 13.76 47.31 -3.29
N LEU A 1049 12.74 48.07 -3.69
CA LEU A 1049 11.42 47.57 -4.07
C LEU A 1049 11.04 47.91 -5.53
N LEU A 1050 10.35 47.00 -6.20
CA LEU A 1050 9.67 47.22 -7.46
C LEU A 1050 8.15 47.32 -7.19
N LEU A 1051 7.55 48.45 -7.56
CA LEU A 1051 6.11 48.71 -7.42
C LEU A 1051 5.44 48.57 -8.78
N THR A 1052 4.44 47.70 -8.88
CA THR A 1052 3.61 47.51 -10.08
C THR A 1052 2.30 48.28 -9.96
N ALA A 1053 1.64 48.64 -11.07
CA ALA A 1053 0.30 49.24 -11.02
C ALA A 1053 -0.73 48.22 -10.45
N PRO A 1054 -1.68 48.64 -9.59
CA PRO A 1054 -1.97 50.01 -9.16
C PRO A 1054 -1.15 50.49 -7.95
N ILE A 1055 -0.38 49.62 -7.27
CA ILE A 1055 0.48 49.97 -6.12
C ILE A 1055 1.46 51.12 -6.44
N ALA A 1056 1.97 51.14 -7.67
CA ALA A 1056 2.86 52.18 -8.18
C ALA A 1056 2.25 53.60 -8.05
N ASP A 1057 0.93 53.74 -8.16
CA ASP A 1057 0.22 55.03 -8.18
C ASP A 1057 -0.25 55.49 -6.78
N ARG A 1058 0.10 54.77 -5.71
CA ARG A 1058 -0.23 55.09 -4.33
C ARG A 1058 0.74 56.09 -3.70
N GLU A 1059 0.37 57.38 -3.68
CA GLU A 1059 1.19 58.46 -3.09
C GLU A 1059 1.55 58.22 -1.62
N ASP A 1060 0.65 57.63 -0.83
CA ASP A 1060 0.88 57.32 0.59
C ASP A 1060 1.89 56.18 0.81
N ILE A 1061 2.08 55.31 -0.18
CA ILE A 1061 3.12 54.27 -0.19
C ILE A 1061 4.44 54.87 -0.66
N THR A 1062 4.46 55.59 -1.77
CA THR A 1062 5.71 56.19 -2.31
C THR A 1062 6.32 57.20 -1.34
N SER A 1063 5.51 58.10 -0.76
CA SER A 1063 5.97 59.05 0.26
C SER A 1063 6.52 58.35 1.51
N MET A 1064 5.87 57.28 1.98
CA MET A 1064 6.34 56.50 3.12
C MET A 1064 7.68 55.79 2.85
N LEU A 1065 7.91 55.33 1.62
CA LEU A 1065 9.18 54.72 1.21
C LEU A 1065 10.31 55.76 1.16
N VAL A 1066 10.04 56.96 0.62
CA VAL A 1066 10.96 58.11 0.66
C VAL A 1066 11.31 58.49 2.11
N ASP A 1067 10.32 58.69 2.97
CA ASP A 1067 10.50 59.02 4.40
C ASP A 1067 11.25 57.93 5.17
N SER A 1068 11.11 56.67 4.77
CA SER A 1068 11.81 55.53 5.37
C SER A 1068 13.21 55.28 4.79
N GLY A 1069 13.61 56.03 3.75
CA GLY A 1069 14.90 55.86 3.08
C GLY A 1069 15.03 54.54 2.30
N ILE A 1070 13.91 53.93 1.89
CA ILE A 1070 13.88 52.67 1.15
C ILE A 1070 13.86 53.00 -0.35
N GLY A 1071 14.84 52.52 -1.09
CA GLY A 1071 14.89 52.69 -2.55
C GLY A 1071 13.76 51.91 -3.24
N PHE A 1072 13.12 52.51 -4.24
CA PHE A 1072 12.12 51.83 -5.06
C PHE A 1072 12.15 52.31 -6.51
N ALA A 1073 11.54 51.53 -7.40
CA ALA A 1073 11.21 51.91 -8.77
C ALA A 1073 9.76 51.56 -9.11
N GLN A 1074 9.13 52.35 -9.97
CA GLN A 1074 7.75 52.12 -10.44
C GLN A 1074 7.73 51.49 -11.83
N ILE A 1075 6.87 50.49 -12.02
CA ILE A 1075 6.56 49.91 -13.32
C ILE A 1075 5.15 50.33 -13.75
N SER A 1076 5.07 50.96 -14.92
CA SER A 1076 3.86 51.51 -15.55
C SER A 1076 2.98 52.44 -14.67
N PRO A 1077 3.55 53.45 -13.97
CA PRO A 1077 2.73 54.42 -13.24
C PRO A 1077 1.86 55.28 -14.17
N ARG A 1078 0.71 55.75 -13.67
CA ARG A 1078 -0.19 56.70 -14.32
C ARG A 1078 0.55 58.00 -14.69
N GLU A 1079 1.41 58.53 -13.82
CA GLU A 1079 2.30 59.65 -14.13
C GLU A 1079 3.74 59.36 -13.68
N PRO A 1080 4.72 59.31 -14.61
CA PRO A 1080 6.13 59.14 -14.26
C PRO A 1080 6.67 60.34 -13.47
N ASN A 1081 7.14 60.11 -12.24
CA ASN A 1081 7.74 61.16 -11.43
C ASN A 1081 9.27 61.19 -11.64
N PRO A 1082 9.88 62.32 -12.06
CA PRO A 1082 11.32 62.42 -12.28
C PRO A 1082 12.19 62.31 -11.00
N ALA A 1083 11.58 62.28 -9.80
CA ALA A 1083 12.29 62.15 -8.54
C ALA A 1083 12.79 60.72 -8.24
N TRP A 1084 12.25 59.69 -8.92
CA TRP A 1084 12.65 58.29 -8.72
C TRP A 1084 12.55 57.46 -10.03
N PRO A 1085 13.21 56.30 -10.12
CA PRO A 1085 13.17 55.49 -11.34
C PRO A 1085 11.76 55.00 -11.66
N SER A 1086 11.32 55.24 -12.89
CA SER A 1086 10.05 54.74 -13.42
C SER A 1086 10.21 54.26 -14.86
N VAL A 1087 9.52 53.17 -15.22
CA VAL A 1087 9.53 52.60 -16.58
C VAL A 1087 8.08 52.37 -17.00
N CYS A 1088 7.64 53.02 -18.09
CA CYS A 1088 6.32 52.84 -18.69
C CYS A 1088 6.40 52.86 -20.22
N PRO A 1089 5.51 52.13 -20.94
CA PRO A 1089 5.29 52.34 -22.37
C PRO A 1089 4.67 53.73 -22.66
N ASP A 1090 4.78 54.20 -23.90
CA ASP A 1090 3.94 55.30 -24.39
C ASP A 1090 2.57 54.74 -24.80
N ASP A 1091 1.72 54.54 -23.79
CA ASP A 1091 0.38 53.97 -23.92
C ASP A 1091 -0.56 54.83 -24.79
N GLU A 1092 -0.36 56.15 -24.83
CA GLU A 1092 -1.17 57.06 -25.65
C GLU A 1092 -0.78 56.96 -27.12
N GLN A 1093 0.52 56.97 -27.44
CA GLN A 1093 1.00 56.72 -28.80
C GLN A 1093 0.64 55.31 -29.28
N ALA A 1094 0.68 54.30 -28.41
CA ALA A 1094 0.27 52.94 -28.76
C ALA A 1094 -1.23 52.86 -29.10
N GLY A 1095 -2.10 53.46 -28.28
CA GLY A 1095 -3.54 53.54 -28.53
C GLY A 1095 -3.88 54.28 -29.84
N ARG A 1096 -3.15 55.37 -30.12
CA ARG A 1096 -3.25 56.14 -31.36
C ARG A 1096 -2.83 55.31 -32.57
N ALA A 1097 -1.63 54.71 -32.55
CA ALA A 1097 -1.09 53.94 -33.67
C ALA A 1097 -1.97 52.72 -34.04
N LEU A 1098 -2.53 52.03 -33.04
CA LEU A 1098 -3.46 50.92 -33.26
C LEU A 1098 -4.77 51.41 -33.92
N THR A 1099 -5.27 52.57 -33.49
CA THR A 1099 -6.50 53.17 -34.05
C THR A 1099 -6.27 53.70 -35.47
N ASP A 1100 -5.15 54.39 -35.72
CA ASP A 1100 -4.72 54.84 -37.05
C ASP A 1100 -4.59 53.64 -38.02
N HIS A 1101 -4.06 52.51 -37.54
CA HIS A 1101 -3.98 51.29 -38.33
C HIS A 1101 -5.38 50.76 -38.72
N VAL A 1102 -6.31 50.65 -37.76
CA VAL A 1102 -7.70 50.20 -38.04
C VAL A 1102 -8.45 51.19 -38.96
N LEU A 1103 -8.23 52.50 -38.79
CA LEU A 1103 -8.77 53.53 -39.69
C LEU A 1103 -8.19 53.44 -41.11
N SER A 1104 -6.91 53.06 -41.26
CA SER A 1104 -6.24 52.86 -42.54
C SER A 1104 -6.83 51.69 -43.34
N GLN A 1105 -7.35 50.66 -42.66
CA GLN A 1105 -8.08 49.54 -43.28
C GLN A 1105 -9.51 49.91 -43.70
N GLY A 1106 -9.92 51.17 -43.52
CA GLY A 1106 -11.22 51.70 -43.97
C GLY A 1106 -12.36 51.59 -42.95
N HIS A 1107 -12.11 51.09 -41.75
CA HIS A 1107 -13.13 51.04 -40.70
C HIS A 1107 -13.49 52.46 -40.21
N ARG A 1108 -14.76 52.69 -39.88
CA ARG A 1108 -15.31 53.99 -39.40
C ARG A 1108 -16.29 53.85 -38.22
N ARG A 1109 -16.48 52.64 -37.71
CA ARG A 1109 -17.25 52.34 -36.50
C ARG A 1109 -16.38 51.43 -35.65
N ILE A 1110 -15.60 52.03 -34.76
CA ILE A 1110 -14.60 51.33 -33.95
C ILE A 1110 -15.06 51.42 -32.50
N GLY A 1111 -15.14 50.28 -31.81
CA GLY A 1111 -15.39 50.22 -30.38
C GLY A 1111 -14.08 49.97 -29.64
N PHE A 1112 -13.91 50.60 -28.49
CA PHE A 1112 -12.74 50.42 -27.62
C PHE A 1112 -13.20 49.90 -26.26
N ILE A 1113 -12.71 48.73 -25.87
CA ILE A 1113 -12.97 48.15 -24.54
C ILE A 1113 -11.86 48.62 -23.60
N THR A 1114 -12.22 49.40 -22.59
CA THR A 1114 -11.28 49.93 -21.59
C THR A 1114 -10.95 48.86 -20.55
N GLY A 1115 -9.67 48.76 -20.17
CA GLY A 1115 -9.22 47.90 -19.07
C GLY A 1115 -9.60 48.44 -17.69
N HIS A 1116 -9.05 47.82 -16.63
CA HIS A 1116 -9.36 48.16 -15.24
C HIS A 1116 -9.13 49.66 -14.94
N PRO A 1117 -10.09 50.38 -14.30
CA PRO A 1117 -10.05 51.84 -14.15
C PRO A 1117 -8.99 52.35 -13.16
N GLN A 1118 -8.37 51.46 -12.38
CA GLN A 1118 -7.25 51.81 -11.50
C GLN A 1118 -5.89 51.75 -12.21
N HIS A 1119 -5.79 51.19 -13.43
CA HIS A 1119 -4.55 51.18 -14.21
C HIS A 1119 -4.49 52.39 -15.14
N GLY A 1120 -3.52 53.29 -14.93
CA GLY A 1120 -3.36 54.51 -15.74
C GLY A 1120 -3.12 54.27 -17.24
N ALA A 1121 -2.65 53.07 -17.63
CA ALA A 1121 -2.52 52.66 -19.02
C ALA A 1121 -3.88 52.58 -19.76
N SER A 1122 -4.96 52.22 -19.06
CA SER A 1122 -6.32 52.16 -19.62
C SER A 1122 -6.79 53.52 -20.15
N ASP A 1123 -6.60 54.57 -19.33
CA ASP A 1123 -6.99 55.94 -19.66
C ASP A 1123 -6.16 56.50 -20.83
N LYS A 1124 -4.84 56.26 -20.83
CA LYS A 1124 -3.92 56.74 -21.87
C LYS A 1124 -4.20 56.10 -23.23
N ARG A 1125 -4.42 54.79 -23.28
CA ARG A 1125 -4.75 54.10 -24.54
C ARG A 1125 -6.08 54.58 -25.10
N LEU A 1126 -7.08 54.83 -24.25
CA LEU A 1126 -8.35 55.43 -24.64
C LEU A 1126 -8.17 56.88 -25.16
N ALA A 1127 -7.34 57.70 -24.51
CA ALA A 1127 -7.05 59.06 -24.97
C ALA A 1127 -6.41 59.06 -26.36
N GLY A 1128 -5.42 58.19 -26.61
CA GLY A 1128 -4.81 58.01 -27.92
C GLY A 1128 -5.78 57.52 -29.00
N HIS A 1129 -6.68 56.60 -28.63
CA HIS A 1129 -7.77 56.13 -29.50
C HIS A 1129 -8.72 57.27 -29.89
N LEU A 1130 -9.23 58.02 -28.91
CA LEU A 1130 -10.16 59.14 -29.15
C LEU A 1130 -9.49 60.28 -29.94
N GLY A 1131 -8.20 60.56 -29.68
CA GLY A 1131 -7.42 61.54 -30.44
C GLY A 1131 -7.28 61.17 -31.92
N SER A 1132 -6.98 59.89 -32.20
CA SER A 1132 -6.92 59.35 -33.57
C SER A 1132 -8.25 59.50 -34.32
N LEU A 1133 -9.38 59.15 -33.68
CA LEU A 1133 -10.72 59.31 -34.28
C LEU A 1133 -11.03 60.78 -34.60
N LEU A 1134 -10.77 61.69 -33.65
CA LEU A 1134 -11.01 63.13 -33.80
C LEU A 1134 -10.21 63.74 -34.95
N GLU A 1135 -8.94 63.40 -35.10
CA GLU A 1135 -8.09 63.89 -36.20
C GLU A 1135 -8.52 63.37 -37.57
N HIS A 1136 -9.05 62.15 -37.64
CA HIS A 1136 -9.57 61.54 -38.87
C HIS A 1136 -11.04 61.89 -39.16
N GLY A 1137 -11.71 62.63 -38.27
CA GLY A 1137 -13.08 63.10 -38.43
C GLY A 1137 -14.13 61.99 -38.34
N VAL A 1138 -13.94 61.02 -37.43
CA VAL A 1138 -14.77 59.83 -37.23
C VAL A 1138 -15.60 59.92 -35.95
#